data_AF-A0A1E4EXP6-F1
#
_entry.id   AF-A0A1E4EXP6-F1
#
_cell.length_a   1.000
_cell.length_b   1.000
_cell.length_c   1.000
_cell.angle_alpha   90.00
_cell.angle_beta   90.00
_cell.angle_gamma   90.00
#
_symmetry.space_group_name_H-M   'P 1'
#
loop_
_entity.id
_entity.type
_entity.pdbx_description
1 polymer ?
#
loop_
_entity_poly.entity_id
_entity_poly.type
_entity_poly.pdbx_seq_one_letter_code
_entity_poly.pdbx_strand_id
1 'polypeptide(L)'
;MSRPLAVNLVVQTAEEMLYVPAQEIASLMPTYPRRWRVVLADGRVGHRTGPLPDGPWVPLADGWVRPEHLTRDGDFWRDPAGFLYAYTPLHPAEDDEEEEDELPPGLLAVEYRDKKWIWRTETEESECELSSNQLREVFPDLVKIDSRRLIDLRRVRKFGNAGVLGWVQLDQGERFEVSGRCNHALAARLGLESLSTQDLDVLGKIWKLRDFPYDLTSADPAQILQDHPDKQTFAENLLWQTVVHFEHGQPNDYGRNIHTFLLNPLMAAGARCGYTFTLKDLRELIRTLVFKTEVLQLRQLGFTEKDPGRRKRGHLRPDVLLLAPVSHRQPASQAAEAAGVSLLLTGDQEQLALEFLAAELQGPLQILEFDLKPGEAERLKNRFERWELECPGPTAVLHRLEDLPQALPQQATPQSREPFRRIPLESYTGLVYVNPEDILSWSPTPPSRWRVELKDGRVFHHPGPVPPAPPAATTTDPTLWLESRNEMGVWHLEDGSEVDTGIPYAATQHPSLAALTRTLSANYQRIQSSSSDGLVLDGGQSFALPRGTAAQRWLKIAGVPSFSAFGPDSRGLRFLEIRDVPYEIARAEAEKLRADFSGLLPLMANVLWQVGCGRYRYGDGFAGFFYRPMQATLYRAGYLTRRQLERMSVKDRIYLRFCNLVTKMVKVYRLFDYDQLGFSDPFPENRILGERQPQRILLLEKGDRIAEWGRLLQQEFGMTLLQTQGNPSLLAVKYLREALKPLSEVEIYFYGDFDQAGWDMPTTLRNHLRFYGCECTRIERLVLASVFTPEEQELYSRALLPTTTEGKSRVARFVRESGGVQGQARGIHANWLQPYERLVQRWRELTE
;
A
#
# COMPACT_ATOMS: atom_id res chain seq x y z
N MET A 1 19.81 11.10 -9.62
CA MET A 1 18.83 11.33 -8.53
C MET A 1 17.54 10.69 -8.97
N SER A 2 16.90 9.90 -8.11
CA SER A 2 15.62 9.24 -8.40
C SER A 2 14.58 10.33 -8.72
N ARG A 3 14.11 10.42 -9.98
CA ARG A 3 13.01 11.31 -10.33
C ARG A 3 11.79 10.98 -9.44
N PRO A 4 11.16 11.96 -8.78
CA PRO A 4 9.82 11.77 -8.26
C PRO A 4 8.90 11.42 -9.44
N LEU A 5 8.14 10.33 -9.30
CA LEU A 5 7.08 9.99 -10.26
C LEU A 5 6.06 11.13 -10.31
N ALA A 6 5.44 11.36 -11.47
CA ALA A 6 4.22 12.17 -11.55
C ALA A 6 3.23 11.65 -10.49
N VAL A 7 2.96 12.45 -9.47
CA VAL A 7 2.20 12.00 -8.31
C VAL A 7 0.72 12.03 -8.68
N ASN A 8 0.19 10.92 -9.17
CA ASN A 8 -1.26 10.77 -9.29
C ASN A 8 -1.86 10.49 -7.90
N LEU A 9 -2.95 11.19 -7.56
CA LEU A 9 -3.65 11.09 -6.29
C LEU A 9 -4.95 10.32 -6.47
N VAL A 10 -5.22 9.44 -5.53
CA VAL A 10 -6.58 8.93 -5.33
C VAL A 10 -7.42 9.99 -4.64
N VAL A 11 -8.52 10.36 -5.29
CA VAL A 11 -9.49 11.33 -4.81
C VAL A 11 -10.87 10.68 -4.83
N GLN A 12 -11.52 10.60 -3.66
CA GLN A 12 -12.87 10.07 -3.55
C GLN A 12 -13.91 11.21 -3.59
N THR A 13 -14.76 11.21 -4.60
CA THR A 13 -15.93 12.11 -4.68
C THR A 13 -17.15 11.45 -4.05
N ALA A 14 -18.29 12.14 -4.08
CA ALA A 14 -19.56 11.60 -3.59
C ALA A 14 -20.03 10.34 -4.35
N GLU A 15 -19.58 10.19 -5.59
CA GLU A 15 -20.10 9.17 -6.51
C GLU A 15 -19.01 8.26 -7.07
N GLU A 16 -17.76 8.71 -7.08
CA GLU A 16 -16.69 8.09 -7.87
C GLU A 16 -15.36 8.07 -7.11
N MET A 17 -14.55 7.05 -7.39
CA MET A 17 -13.13 7.07 -7.07
C MET A 17 -12.38 7.59 -8.30
N LEU A 18 -11.64 8.67 -8.12
CA LEU A 18 -10.83 9.29 -9.17
C LEU A 18 -9.34 9.00 -8.94
N TYR A 19 -8.59 8.91 -10.03
CA TYR A 19 -7.14 8.89 -10.03
C TYR A 19 -6.65 10.07 -10.86
N VAL A 20 -6.08 11.07 -10.19
CA VAL A 20 -5.93 12.43 -10.75
C VAL A 20 -4.46 12.86 -10.70
N PRO A 21 -3.87 13.37 -11.80
CA PRO A 21 -2.53 13.91 -11.78
C PRO A 21 -2.38 15.07 -10.82
N ALA A 22 -1.24 15.17 -10.14
CA ALA A 22 -0.99 16.26 -9.22
C ALA A 22 -1.14 17.63 -9.88
N GLN A 23 -0.83 17.74 -11.18
CA GLN A 23 -0.95 18.99 -11.91
C GLN A 23 -2.40 19.46 -12.09
N GLU A 24 -3.35 18.53 -12.09
CA GLU A 24 -4.78 18.83 -12.21
C GLU A 24 -5.43 19.15 -10.85
N ILE A 25 -4.65 19.25 -9.77
CA ILE A 25 -5.15 19.57 -8.44
C ILE A 25 -4.87 21.04 -8.13
N ALA A 26 -5.93 21.83 -8.02
CA ALA A 26 -5.86 23.25 -7.73
C ALA A 26 -5.62 23.53 -6.24
N SER A 27 -6.31 22.82 -5.34
CA SER A 27 -6.16 23.01 -3.90
C SER A 27 -6.35 21.72 -3.09
N LEU A 28 -5.59 21.63 -1.99
CA LEU A 28 -5.60 20.58 -0.97
C LEU A 28 -5.72 21.27 0.38
N MET A 29 -6.92 21.28 0.95
CA MET A 29 -7.22 21.98 2.19
C MET A 29 -7.63 20.98 3.28
N PRO A 30 -7.13 21.10 4.52
CA PRO A 30 -7.64 20.27 5.60
C PRO A 30 -9.14 20.54 5.78
N THR A 31 -9.92 19.46 5.93
CA THR A 31 -11.36 19.54 6.17
C THR A 31 -11.79 18.50 7.21
N TYR A 32 -12.93 18.76 7.82
CA TYR A 32 -13.51 17.91 8.84
C TYR A 32 -14.04 16.57 8.27
N PRO A 33 -14.03 15.48 9.07
CA PRO A 33 -13.13 15.22 10.19
C PRO A 33 -11.80 14.65 9.69
N ARG A 34 -10.69 15.37 9.88
CA ARG A 34 -9.32 14.88 9.59
C ARG A 34 -9.15 14.32 8.17
N ARG A 35 -9.76 14.97 7.18
CA ARG A 35 -9.61 14.67 5.74
C ARG A 35 -8.91 15.85 5.05
N TRP A 36 -8.56 15.65 3.79
CA TRP A 36 -8.22 16.75 2.89
C TRP A 36 -9.34 16.91 1.87
N ARG A 37 -9.86 18.13 1.74
CA ARG A 37 -10.66 18.56 0.60
C ARG A 37 -9.71 18.75 -0.58
N VAL A 38 -10.06 18.14 -1.70
CA VAL A 38 -9.31 18.21 -2.95
C VAL A 38 -10.18 18.93 -3.97
N VAL A 39 -9.68 20.04 -4.51
CA VAL A 39 -10.32 20.74 -5.63
C VAL A 39 -9.50 20.51 -6.89
N LEU A 40 -10.15 20.00 -7.92
CA LEU A 40 -9.55 19.77 -9.23
C LEU A 40 -9.57 21.06 -10.06
N ALA A 41 -8.69 21.14 -11.04
CA ALA A 41 -8.58 22.28 -11.96
C ALA A 41 -9.88 22.55 -12.74
N ASP A 42 -10.70 21.51 -12.95
CA ASP A 42 -12.03 21.62 -13.57
C ASP A 42 -13.16 21.98 -12.59
N GLY A 43 -12.83 22.26 -11.33
CA GLY A 43 -13.78 22.67 -10.28
C GLY A 43 -14.46 21.51 -9.57
N ARG A 44 -14.23 20.25 -9.94
CA ARG A 44 -14.75 19.10 -9.17
C ARG A 44 -14.12 19.06 -7.78
N VAL A 45 -14.94 18.70 -6.79
CA VAL A 45 -14.54 18.57 -5.39
C VAL A 45 -14.58 17.12 -4.96
N GLY A 46 -13.49 16.65 -4.36
CA GLY A 46 -13.38 15.34 -3.74
C GLY A 46 -12.62 15.42 -2.42
N HIS A 47 -12.30 14.25 -1.87
CA HIS A 47 -11.63 14.16 -0.59
C HIS A 47 -10.57 13.07 -0.59
N ARG A 48 -9.65 13.15 0.37
CA ARG A 48 -8.74 12.06 0.73
C ARG A 48 -8.48 11.95 2.22
N THR A 49 -8.11 10.75 2.67
CA THR A 49 -7.58 10.48 4.02
C THR A 49 -6.08 10.22 3.97
N GLY A 50 -5.46 10.17 5.15
CA GLY A 50 -4.03 9.89 5.29
C GLY A 50 -3.12 11.12 5.14
N PRO A 51 -1.79 10.90 5.17
CA PRO A 51 -0.81 11.97 5.04
C PRO A 51 -0.87 12.62 3.65
N LEU A 52 -0.47 13.89 3.60
CA LEU A 52 -0.29 14.62 2.35
C LEU A 52 0.88 13.99 1.56
N PRO A 53 0.73 13.72 0.26
CA PRO A 53 1.83 13.23 -0.57
C PRO A 53 2.74 14.39 -0.97
N ASP A 54 3.97 14.07 -1.35
CA ASP A 54 4.85 15.03 -2.03
C ASP A 54 4.20 15.49 -3.35
N GLY A 55 4.36 16.74 -3.73
CA GLY A 55 3.86 17.24 -5.01
C GLY A 55 4.14 18.72 -5.26
N PRO A 56 3.72 19.26 -6.42
CA PRO A 56 4.10 20.58 -6.92
C PRO A 56 3.31 21.73 -6.27
N TRP A 57 2.64 21.48 -5.14
CA TRP A 57 1.83 22.49 -4.47
C TRP A 57 2.68 23.38 -3.56
N VAL A 58 2.26 24.64 -3.42
CA VAL A 58 2.85 25.59 -2.47
C VAL A 58 1.93 25.76 -1.25
N PRO A 59 2.48 26.00 -0.06
CA PRO A 59 1.67 26.26 1.13
C PRO A 59 0.80 27.51 0.99
N LEU A 60 -0.46 27.41 1.38
CA LEU A 60 -1.38 28.54 1.56
C LEU A 60 -2.28 28.28 2.77
N ALA A 61 -2.15 29.11 3.81
CA ALA A 61 -2.76 28.87 5.12
C ALA A 61 -2.41 27.48 5.68
N ASP A 62 -3.39 26.69 6.12
CA ASP A 62 -3.20 25.32 6.63
C ASP A 62 -3.21 24.26 5.51
N GLY A 63 -3.25 24.69 4.25
CA GLY A 63 -3.33 23.82 3.08
C GLY A 63 -2.27 24.11 2.04
N TRP A 64 -2.51 23.54 0.86
CA TRP A 64 -1.57 23.53 -0.26
C TRP A 64 -2.32 23.81 -1.56
N VAL A 65 -1.72 24.59 -2.46
CA VAL A 65 -2.37 25.03 -3.70
C VAL A 65 -1.41 25.02 -4.89
N ARG A 66 -1.96 24.96 -6.10
CA ARG A 66 -1.24 25.33 -7.33
C ARG A 66 -1.64 26.74 -7.75
N PRO A 67 -0.74 27.74 -7.69
CA PRO A 67 -1.09 29.14 -7.95
C PRO A 67 -1.69 29.39 -9.34
N GLU A 68 -1.28 28.62 -10.36
CA GLU A 68 -1.75 28.76 -11.74
C GLU A 68 -3.26 28.48 -11.93
N HIS A 69 -3.84 27.66 -11.06
CA HIS A 69 -5.27 27.33 -11.09
C HIS A 69 -6.11 28.29 -10.22
N LEU A 70 -5.45 29.21 -9.51
CA LEU A 70 -6.13 30.19 -8.67
C LEU A 70 -6.34 31.51 -9.41
N THR A 71 -7.48 32.13 -9.16
CA THR A 71 -7.78 33.48 -9.63
C THR A 71 -7.74 34.45 -8.46
N ARG A 72 -7.23 35.67 -8.69
CA ARG A 72 -7.24 36.71 -7.66
C ARG A 72 -8.56 37.46 -7.70
N ASP A 73 -9.24 37.54 -6.56
CA ASP A 73 -10.48 38.29 -6.37
C ASP A 73 -10.33 39.24 -5.17
N GLY A 74 -9.93 40.48 -5.45
CA GLY A 74 -9.62 41.48 -4.43
C GLY A 74 -8.50 41.03 -3.47
N ASP A 75 -8.86 40.89 -2.19
CA ASP A 75 -8.00 40.45 -1.09
C ASP A 75 -8.03 38.93 -0.88
N PHE A 76 -8.55 38.17 -1.85
CA PHE A 76 -8.65 36.72 -1.79
C PHE A 76 -8.06 36.04 -3.03
N TRP A 77 -7.54 34.84 -2.82
CA TRP A 77 -7.40 33.82 -3.86
C TRP A 77 -8.69 33.02 -3.96
N ARG A 78 -9.11 32.72 -5.18
CA ARG A 78 -10.29 31.90 -5.49
C ARG A 78 -9.88 30.67 -6.30
N ASP A 79 -10.19 29.49 -5.79
CA ASP A 79 -9.97 28.23 -6.53
C ASP A 79 -11.09 27.93 -7.55
N PRO A 80 -10.92 26.96 -8.47
CA PRO A 80 -11.90 26.65 -9.51
C PRO A 80 -13.26 26.19 -9.00
N ALA A 81 -13.31 25.59 -7.80
CA ALA A 81 -14.58 25.26 -7.16
C ALA A 81 -15.25 26.51 -6.55
N GLY A 82 -14.51 27.60 -6.36
CA GLY A 82 -15.01 28.89 -5.89
C GLY A 82 -14.69 29.20 -4.43
N PHE A 83 -13.89 28.38 -3.74
CA PHE A 83 -13.49 28.65 -2.36
C PHE A 83 -12.51 29.82 -2.30
N LEU A 84 -12.67 30.67 -1.29
CA LEU A 84 -11.87 31.86 -1.07
C LEU A 84 -10.84 31.63 0.04
N TYR A 85 -9.62 32.09 -0.20
CA TYR A 85 -8.50 32.04 0.73
C TYR A 85 -7.87 33.43 0.84
N ALA A 86 -7.40 33.83 2.02
CA ALA A 86 -6.78 35.14 2.19
C ALA A 86 -5.58 35.31 1.24
N TYR A 87 -5.51 36.46 0.57
CA TYR A 87 -4.45 36.72 -0.39
C TYR A 87 -3.09 36.82 0.31
N THR A 88 -2.18 35.95 -0.09
CA THR A 88 -0.74 36.05 0.19
C THR A 88 -0.02 35.88 -1.15
N PRO A 89 1.02 36.67 -1.47
CA PRO A 89 1.78 36.48 -2.71
C PRO A 89 2.32 35.04 -2.80
N LEU A 90 2.00 34.35 -3.88
CA LEU A 90 2.46 32.99 -4.17
C LEU A 90 3.40 33.02 -5.37
N HIS A 91 4.48 32.26 -5.30
CA HIS A 91 5.35 32.00 -6.44
C HIS A 91 4.98 30.63 -7.01
N PRO A 92 4.83 30.50 -8.35
CA PRO A 92 4.65 29.20 -8.97
C PRO A 92 5.80 28.27 -8.58
N ALA A 93 5.49 26.99 -8.35
CA ALA A 93 6.54 25.98 -8.32
C ALA A 93 7.17 25.89 -9.72
N GLU A 94 8.49 25.69 -9.80
CA GLU A 94 9.13 25.35 -11.07
C GLU A 94 8.61 23.95 -11.46
N ASP A 95 7.91 23.86 -12.59
CA ASP A 95 7.55 22.58 -13.17
C ASP A 95 8.83 21.93 -13.71
N ASP A 96 9.19 20.77 -13.17
CA ASP A 96 10.18 19.91 -13.83
C ASP A 96 9.60 19.49 -15.19
N GLU A 97 10.29 19.81 -16.30
CA GLU A 97 9.86 19.40 -17.64
C GLU A 97 9.70 17.87 -17.70
N GLU A 98 8.46 17.42 -17.93
CA GLU A 98 8.12 16.00 -18.07
C GLU A 98 8.65 15.49 -19.42
N GLU A 99 9.61 14.55 -19.38
CA GLU A 99 9.90 13.71 -20.55
C GLU A 99 8.81 12.64 -20.66
N GLU A 100 7.95 12.73 -21.68
CA GLU A 100 6.94 11.71 -22.01
C GLU A 100 7.62 10.36 -22.32
N ASP A 101 7.28 9.30 -21.58
CA ASP A 101 7.66 7.94 -21.99
C ASP A 101 6.94 7.59 -23.31
N GLU A 102 7.69 7.05 -24.28
CA GLU A 102 7.23 6.59 -25.60
C GLU A 102 6.24 5.39 -25.57
N LEU A 103 5.10 5.53 -24.88
CA LEU A 103 3.94 4.66 -25.13
C LEU A 103 3.26 5.09 -26.43
N PRO A 104 2.58 4.18 -27.14
CA PRO A 104 1.77 4.55 -28.28
C PRO A 104 0.77 5.65 -27.90
N PRO A 105 0.70 6.76 -28.66
CA PRO A 105 -0.24 7.82 -28.36
C PRO A 105 -1.67 7.28 -28.37
N GLY A 106 -2.47 7.67 -27.39
CA GLY A 106 -3.83 7.18 -27.24
C GLY A 106 -3.94 5.69 -26.86
N LEU A 107 -2.93 5.09 -26.22
CA LEU A 107 -2.99 3.69 -25.75
C LEU A 107 -4.16 3.42 -24.79
N LEU A 108 -5.11 2.58 -25.20
CA LEU A 108 -6.23 2.12 -24.36
C LEU A 108 -5.80 0.94 -23.48
N ALA A 109 -5.25 -0.10 -24.10
CA ALA A 109 -4.87 -1.32 -23.40
C ALA A 109 -3.83 -2.09 -24.22
N VAL A 110 -3.11 -2.98 -23.53
CA VAL A 110 -2.37 -4.05 -24.18
C VAL A 110 -3.11 -5.35 -23.97
N GLU A 111 -3.62 -5.95 -25.04
CA GLU A 111 -4.51 -7.10 -24.97
C GLU A 111 -3.91 -8.36 -25.57
N TYR A 112 -4.14 -9.50 -24.93
CA TYR A 112 -3.72 -10.80 -25.41
C TYR A 112 -4.85 -11.48 -26.19
N ARG A 113 -4.81 -11.37 -27.51
CA ARG A 113 -5.74 -12.00 -28.47
C ARG A 113 -4.96 -12.85 -29.48
N ASP A 114 -5.49 -14.00 -29.89
CA ASP A 114 -4.87 -14.87 -30.90
C ASP A 114 -3.40 -15.25 -30.66
N LYS A 115 -3.08 -15.50 -29.39
CA LYS A 115 -1.71 -15.78 -28.89
C LYS A 115 -0.74 -14.61 -29.01
N LYS A 116 -1.25 -13.38 -29.17
CA LYS A 116 -0.45 -12.16 -29.29
C LYS A 116 -0.91 -11.02 -28.42
N TRP A 117 0.06 -10.23 -27.97
CA TRP A 117 -0.22 -8.95 -27.36
C TRP A 117 -0.52 -7.96 -28.47
N ILE A 118 -1.48 -7.08 -28.27
CA ILE A 118 -1.93 -6.07 -29.22
C ILE A 118 -1.97 -4.75 -28.45
N TRP A 119 -1.24 -3.75 -28.95
CA TRP A 119 -1.41 -2.37 -28.55
C TRP A 119 -2.74 -1.91 -29.12
N ARG A 120 -3.71 -1.70 -28.24
CA ARG A 120 -4.99 -1.15 -28.63
C ARG A 120 -4.96 0.33 -28.29
N THR A 121 -4.89 1.18 -29.30
CA THR A 121 -5.01 2.64 -29.16
C THR A 121 -6.42 3.08 -29.54
N GLU A 122 -6.73 4.36 -29.37
CA GLU A 122 -8.00 4.96 -29.76
C GLU A 122 -8.29 4.82 -31.26
N THR A 123 -7.25 4.89 -32.08
CA THR A 123 -7.38 4.97 -33.54
C THR A 123 -7.03 3.67 -34.24
N GLU A 124 -6.18 2.85 -33.64
CA GLU A 124 -5.66 1.64 -34.26
C GLU A 124 -5.36 0.52 -33.26
N GLU A 125 -5.49 -0.71 -33.73
CA GLU A 125 -4.91 -1.87 -33.08
C GLU A 125 -3.63 -2.25 -33.82
N SER A 126 -2.50 -2.32 -33.12
CA SER A 126 -1.22 -2.76 -33.68
C SER A 126 -0.64 -3.91 -32.86
N GLU A 127 0.07 -4.82 -33.50
CA GLU A 127 0.67 -5.95 -32.80
C GLU A 127 1.68 -5.43 -31.77
N CYS A 128 1.52 -5.85 -30.52
CA CYS A 128 2.43 -5.50 -29.45
C CYS A 128 3.61 -6.45 -29.42
N GLU A 129 4.75 -5.80 -29.40
CA GLU A 129 6.06 -6.37 -29.59
C GLU A 129 6.62 -7.06 -28.29
N LEU A 130 5.99 -6.78 -27.17
CA LEU A 130 6.55 -7.12 -25.88
C LEU A 130 5.66 -8.14 -25.18
N SER A 131 6.29 -9.11 -24.52
CA SER A 131 5.56 -9.96 -23.58
C SER A 131 5.08 -9.13 -22.39
N SER A 132 4.04 -9.61 -21.70
CA SER A 132 3.52 -8.92 -20.51
C SER A 132 4.55 -8.62 -19.42
N ASN A 133 5.59 -9.44 -19.25
CA ASN A 133 6.63 -9.15 -18.25
C ASN A 133 7.59 -8.06 -18.75
N GLN A 134 7.98 -8.09 -20.03
CA GLN A 134 8.82 -7.05 -20.64
C GLN A 134 8.09 -5.71 -20.65
N LEU A 135 6.81 -5.69 -21.00
CA LEU A 135 5.96 -4.50 -20.95
C LEU A 135 6.01 -3.82 -19.57
N ARG A 136 5.91 -4.61 -18.50
CA ARG A 136 5.93 -4.11 -17.13
C ARG A 136 7.31 -3.71 -16.60
N GLU A 137 8.37 -4.23 -17.20
CA GLU A 137 9.74 -3.82 -16.88
C GLU A 137 10.14 -2.54 -17.61
N VAL A 138 9.66 -2.37 -18.85
CA VAL A 138 9.91 -1.19 -19.68
C VAL A 138 9.01 -0.03 -19.27
N PHE A 139 7.72 -0.33 -19.00
CA PHE A 139 6.70 0.64 -18.60
C PHE A 139 6.14 0.21 -17.23
N PRO A 140 6.73 0.69 -16.13
CA PRO A 140 6.30 0.33 -14.77
C PRO A 140 4.83 0.68 -14.46
N ASP A 141 4.26 1.63 -15.20
CA ASP A 141 2.87 2.09 -15.07
C ASP A 141 1.88 1.22 -15.85
N LEU A 142 2.36 0.32 -16.72
CA LEU A 142 1.52 -0.74 -17.25
C LEU A 142 1.19 -1.76 -16.16
N VAL A 143 -0.09 -1.88 -15.82
CA VAL A 143 -0.58 -2.80 -14.79
C VAL A 143 -1.50 -3.85 -15.37
N LYS A 144 -1.44 -5.06 -14.83
CA LYS A 144 -2.37 -6.13 -15.18
C LYS A 144 -3.71 -5.90 -14.51
N ILE A 145 -4.77 -5.94 -15.31
CA ILE A 145 -6.16 -5.96 -14.82
C ILE A 145 -6.75 -7.38 -14.87
N ASP A 146 -6.20 -8.25 -15.73
CA ASP A 146 -6.46 -9.68 -15.72
C ASP A 146 -5.31 -10.49 -16.36
N SER A 147 -5.58 -11.74 -16.73
CA SER A 147 -4.57 -12.63 -17.35
C SER A 147 -4.22 -12.26 -18.79
N ARG A 148 -5.02 -11.44 -19.45
CA ARG A 148 -4.96 -11.09 -20.88
C ARG A 148 -4.90 -9.59 -21.14
N ARG A 149 -5.02 -8.71 -20.16
CA ARG A 149 -5.05 -7.27 -20.40
C ARG A 149 -4.15 -6.49 -19.44
N LEU A 150 -3.43 -5.52 -20.00
CA LEU A 150 -2.71 -4.48 -19.27
C LEU A 150 -3.25 -3.11 -19.67
N ILE A 151 -3.18 -2.15 -18.75
CA ILE A 151 -3.53 -0.75 -19.00
C ILE A 151 -2.45 0.16 -18.43
N ASP A 152 -2.33 1.37 -18.96
CA ASP A 152 -1.47 2.40 -18.38
C ASP A 152 -2.20 3.07 -17.20
N LEU A 153 -1.61 3.01 -16.00
CA LEU A 153 -2.12 3.68 -14.81
C LEU A 153 -2.25 5.19 -14.99
N ARG A 154 -1.38 5.83 -15.78
CA ARG A 154 -1.41 7.29 -15.99
C ARG A 154 -2.68 7.76 -16.68
N ARG A 155 -3.24 6.88 -17.52
CA ARG A 155 -4.51 7.10 -18.22
C ARG A 155 -5.74 6.74 -17.40
N VAL A 156 -5.59 6.04 -16.26
CA VAL A 156 -6.73 5.74 -15.40
C VAL A 156 -7.24 7.04 -14.80
N ARG A 157 -8.55 7.28 -14.94
CA ARG A 157 -9.24 8.44 -14.34
C ARG A 157 -10.26 8.07 -13.30
N LYS A 158 -10.96 6.94 -13.49
CA LYS A 158 -11.94 6.45 -12.52
C LYS A 158 -11.73 4.98 -12.24
N PHE A 159 -12.17 4.53 -11.07
CA PHE A 159 -12.16 3.12 -10.74
C PHE A 159 -13.22 2.80 -9.68
N GLY A 160 -13.42 1.51 -9.41
CA GLY A 160 -14.35 1.08 -8.39
C GLY A 160 -14.46 -0.43 -8.30
N ASN A 161 -15.44 -0.89 -7.51
CA ASN A 161 -15.84 -2.29 -7.45
C ASN A 161 -17.30 -2.44 -7.87
N ALA A 162 -17.62 -3.58 -8.48
CA ALA A 162 -18.97 -4.05 -8.77
C ALA A 162 -19.10 -5.49 -8.26
N GLY A 163 -19.40 -5.64 -6.96
CA GLY A 163 -19.40 -6.95 -6.30
C GLY A 163 -17.99 -7.49 -6.07
N VAL A 164 -17.67 -8.67 -6.62
CA VAL A 164 -16.37 -9.35 -6.45
C VAL A 164 -15.32 -8.89 -7.49
N LEU A 165 -15.76 -8.19 -8.54
CA LEU A 165 -14.91 -7.70 -9.61
C LEU A 165 -14.67 -6.20 -9.46
N GLY A 166 -13.42 -5.78 -9.74
CA GLY A 166 -13.07 -4.37 -9.83
C GLY A 166 -13.34 -3.83 -11.23
N TRP A 167 -13.26 -2.52 -11.38
CA TRP A 167 -13.26 -1.87 -12.69
C TRP A 167 -12.42 -0.61 -12.67
N VAL A 168 -11.95 -0.21 -13.84
CA VAL A 168 -11.19 1.01 -14.10
C VAL A 168 -11.72 1.64 -15.37
N GLN A 169 -11.69 2.96 -15.45
CA GLN A 169 -12.08 3.76 -16.59
C GLN A 169 -10.95 4.74 -16.91
N LEU A 170 -10.60 4.81 -18.19
CA LEU A 170 -9.53 5.66 -18.68
C LEU A 170 -10.02 7.08 -18.99
N ASP A 171 -9.10 8.00 -19.26
CA ASP A 171 -9.36 9.41 -19.59
C ASP A 171 -10.28 9.61 -20.81
N GLN A 172 -10.16 8.78 -21.84
CA GLN A 172 -11.05 8.80 -23.00
C GLN A 172 -12.41 8.12 -22.75
N GLY A 173 -12.65 7.64 -21.52
CA GLY A 173 -13.95 7.15 -21.06
C GLY A 173 -14.16 5.64 -21.17
N GLU A 174 -13.23 4.88 -21.75
CA GLU A 174 -13.40 3.44 -21.85
C GLU A 174 -13.20 2.71 -20.53
N ARG A 175 -14.05 1.72 -20.25
CA ARG A 175 -14.08 0.98 -18.99
C ARG A 175 -13.61 -0.47 -19.16
N PHE A 176 -12.73 -0.91 -18.27
CA PHE A 176 -12.27 -2.29 -18.17
C PHE A 176 -12.65 -2.93 -16.84
N GLU A 177 -13.02 -4.21 -16.89
CA GLU A 177 -13.18 -5.03 -15.69
C GLU A 177 -11.83 -5.55 -15.19
N VAL A 178 -11.67 -5.56 -13.88
CA VAL A 178 -10.50 -6.05 -13.17
C VAL A 178 -10.85 -7.37 -12.51
N SER A 179 -10.14 -8.42 -12.89
CA SER A 179 -10.33 -9.74 -12.31
C SER A 179 -10.00 -9.76 -10.81
N GLY A 180 -10.69 -10.58 -10.02
CA GLY A 180 -10.47 -10.66 -8.57
C GLY A 180 -9.02 -10.96 -8.17
N ARG A 181 -8.25 -11.70 -9.00
CA ARG A 181 -6.81 -11.98 -8.78
C ARG A 181 -5.91 -10.75 -8.96
N CYS A 182 -6.35 -9.78 -9.75
CA CYS A 182 -5.62 -8.54 -10.02
C CYS A 182 -6.14 -7.36 -9.19
N ASN A 183 -7.35 -7.44 -8.65
CA ASN A 183 -8.01 -6.38 -7.89
C ASN A 183 -7.12 -5.86 -6.73
N HIS A 184 -6.64 -6.77 -5.87
CA HIS A 184 -5.80 -6.38 -4.73
C HIS A 184 -4.43 -5.84 -5.16
N ALA A 185 -3.83 -6.39 -6.23
CA ALA A 185 -2.56 -5.91 -6.76
C ALA A 185 -2.68 -4.50 -7.37
N LEU A 186 -3.82 -4.21 -8.02
CA LEU A 186 -4.13 -2.90 -8.57
C LEU A 186 -4.43 -1.88 -7.47
N ALA A 187 -5.25 -2.26 -6.47
CA ALA A 187 -5.50 -1.42 -5.30
C ALA A 187 -4.19 -1.02 -4.61
N ALA A 188 -3.30 -1.99 -4.37
CA ALA A 188 -1.98 -1.73 -3.79
C ALA A 188 -1.11 -0.78 -4.63
N ARG A 189 -1.19 -0.87 -5.97
CA ARG A 189 -0.49 0.07 -6.88
C ARG A 189 -1.05 1.49 -6.79
N LEU A 190 -2.33 1.64 -6.49
CA LEU A 190 -2.99 2.94 -6.26
C LEU A 190 -2.84 3.41 -4.79
N GLY A 191 -2.14 2.66 -3.94
CA GLY A 191 -1.99 2.96 -2.51
C GLY A 191 -3.23 2.67 -1.66
N LEU A 192 -4.09 1.74 -2.10
CA LEU A 192 -5.37 1.40 -1.47
C LEU A 192 -5.43 -0.06 -0.98
N GLU A 193 -6.25 -0.31 0.03
CA GLU A 193 -6.57 -1.67 0.50
C GLU A 193 -7.57 -2.39 -0.44
N SER A 194 -8.47 -1.62 -1.06
CA SER A 194 -9.51 -2.07 -1.98
C SER A 194 -9.86 -0.97 -2.98
N LEU A 195 -10.33 -1.35 -4.17
CA LEU A 195 -10.86 -0.38 -5.17
C LEU A 195 -12.24 0.18 -4.80
N SER A 196 -12.89 -0.27 -3.71
CA SER A 196 -14.25 0.15 -3.34
C SER A 196 -14.34 1.50 -2.63
N THR A 197 -13.30 1.88 -1.91
CA THR A 197 -13.25 3.10 -1.09
C THR A 197 -11.81 3.45 -0.86
N GLN A 198 -11.53 4.72 -0.60
CA GLN A 198 -10.20 5.18 -0.27
C GLN A 198 -9.70 4.61 1.06
N ASP A 199 -10.61 4.43 1.99
CA ASP A 199 -10.34 3.97 3.35
C ASP A 199 -11.50 3.06 3.78
N LEU A 200 -11.18 1.82 4.17
CA LEU A 200 -12.16 0.80 4.57
C LEU A 200 -12.68 1.03 5.99
N ASP A 201 -11.93 1.76 6.82
CA ASP A 201 -12.34 2.13 8.17
C ASP A 201 -13.30 3.34 8.18
N VAL A 202 -13.37 4.05 7.06
CA VAL A 202 -14.19 5.25 6.90
C VAL A 202 -15.52 4.90 6.21
N LEU A 203 -16.63 5.22 6.88
CA LEU A 203 -17.97 4.94 6.37
C LEU A 203 -18.22 5.62 5.03
N GLY A 204 -18.62 4.83 4.02
CA GLY A 204 -18.87 5.32 2.65
C GLY A 204 -19.80 6.54 2.55
N LYS A 205 -20.70 6.72 3.53
CA LYS A 205 -21.62 7.86 3.62
C LYS A 205 -20.90 9.20 3.79
N ILE A 206 -19.73 9.24 4.44
CA ILE A 206 -19.00 10.48 4.71
C ILE A 206 -18.49 11.14 3.43
N TRP A 207 -18.25 10.36 2.36
CA TRP A 207 -17.75 10.88 1.09
C TRP A 207 -18.83 11.64 0.30
N LYS A 208 -20.10 11.42 0.63
CA LYS A 208 -21.24 12.18 0.08
C LYS A 208 -21.46 13.53 0.76
N LEU A 209 -20.82 13.74 1.91
CA LEU A 209 -20.86 14.98 2.67
C LEU A 209 -19.63 15.81 2.32
N ARG A 210 -19.85 17.00 1.76
CA ARG A 210 -18.79 17.86 1.21
C ARG A 210 -18.99 19.32 1.61
N ASP A 211 -17.89 20.06 1.61
CA ASP A 211 -17.91 21.51 1.83
C ASP A 211 -18.36 22.22 0.54
N PHE A 212 -18.94 23.40 0.70
CA PHE A 212 -19.33 24.28 -0.40
C PHE A 212 -18.73 25.67 -0.21
N PRO A 213 -18.36 26.36 -1.29
CA PRO A 213 -17.80 27.71 -1.24
C PRO A 213 -18.85 28.79 -0.95
N TYR A 214 -20.11 28.40 -0.85
CA TYR A 214 -21.25 29.26 -0.59
C TYR A 214 -22.12 28.67 0.51
N ASP A 215 -22.90 29.52 1.16
CA ASP A 215 -23.86 29.09 2.18
C ASP A 215 -25.14 28.53 1.53
N LEU A 216 -25.47 27.27 1.83
CA LEU A 216 -26.64 26.57 1.27
C LEU A 216 -27.98 27.23 1.65
N THR A 217 -28.00 28.06 2.70
CA THR A 217 -29.21 28.77 3.11
C THR A 217 -29.49 30.02 2.30
N SER A 218 -28.45 30.66 1.75
CA SER A 218 -28.55 31.94 1.03
C SER A 218 -28.18 31.87 -0.45
N ALA A 219 -27.49 30.82 -0.91
CA ALA A 219 -27.08 30.65 -2.31
C ALA A 219 -28.25 30.62 -3.30
N ASP A 220 -27.97 30.88 -4.57
CA ASP A 220 -28.96 30.82 -5.66
C ASP A 220 -29.60 29.41 -5.74
N PRO A 221 -30.94 29.29 -5.77
CA PRO A 221 -31.60 27.98 -5.90
C PRO A 221 -31.17 27.18 -7.13
N ALA A 222 -30.84 27.84 -8.24
CA ALA A 222 -30.35 27.15 -9.44
C ALA A 222 -29.00 26.46 -9.17
N GLN A 223 -28.10 27.13 -8.45
CA GLN A 223 -26.81 26.56 -8.03
C GLN A 223 -27.01 25.39 -7.07
N ILE A 224 -27.92 25.54 -6.10
CA ILE A 224 -28.23 24.47 -5.13
C ILE A 224 -28.77 23.22 -5.86
N LEU A 225 -29.71 23.39 -6.80
CA LEU A 225 -30.30 22.29 -7.55
C LEU A 225 -29.30 21.57 -8.47
N GLN A 226 -28.27 22.28 -8.95
CA GLN A 226 -27.18 21.68 -9.72
C GLN A 226 -26.32 20.75 -8.84
N ASP A 227 -25.96 21.20 -7.64
CA ASP A 227 -25.09 20.46 -6.73
C ASP A 227 -25.82 19.42 -5.86
N HIS A 228 -27.13 19.57 -5.73
CA HIS A 228 -28.01 18.72 -4.95
C HIS A 228 -29.30 18.45 -5.74
N PRO A 229 -29.31 17.43 -6.61
CA PRO A 229 -30.47 17.17 -7.46
C PRO A 229 -31.68 16.64 -6.66
N ASP A 230 -31.45 16.07 -5.48
CA ASP A 230 -32.50 15.48 -4.64
C ASP A 230 -32.54 16.08 -3.22
N LYS A 231 -33.75 16.06 -2.64
CA LYS A 231 -34.02 16.62 -1.31
C LYS A 231 -33.19 16.00 -0.18
N GLN A 232 -32.79 14.74 -0.31
CA GLN A 232 -32.04 14.04 0.74
C GLN A 232 -30.59 14.52 0.74
N THR A 233 -29.94 14.55 -0.43
CA THR A 233 -28.55 15.02 -0.57
C THR A 233 -28.41 16.49 -0.15
N PHE A 234 -29.39 17.34 -0.48
CA PHE A 234 -29.45 18.72 0.02
C PHE A 234 -29.46 18.78 1.56
N ALA A 235 -30.39 18.05 2.19
CA ALA A 235 -30.56 18.12 3.64
C ALA A 235 -29.37 17.53 4.42
N GLU A 236 -28.73 16.47 3.89
CA GLU A 236 -27.52 15.89 4.46
C GLU A 236 -26.33 16.87 4.40
N ASN A 237 -26.15 17.55 3.27
CA ASN A 237 -25.07 18.53 3.10
C ASN A 237 -25.33 19.85 3.85
N LEU A 238 -26.58 20.25 4.05
CA LEU A 238 -26.92 21.39 4.90
C LEU A 238 -26.60 21.10 6.38
N LEU A 239 -26.90 19.88 6.86
CA LEU A 239 -26.48 19.43 8.20
C LEU A 239 -24.95 19.41 8.31
N TRP A 240 -24.26 18.90 7.29
CA TRP A 240 -22.80 18.89 7.23
C TRP A 240 -22.21 20.31 7.31
N GLN A 241 -22.67 21.23 6.46
CA GLN A 241 -22.19 22.61 6.45
C GLN A 241 -22.41 23.30 7.82
N THR A 242 -23.55 23.03 8.47
CA THR A 242 -23.82 23.53 9.82
C THR A 242 -22.78 23.03 10.83
N VAL A 243 -22.42 21.74 10.77
CA VAL A 243 -21.38 21.17 11.63
C VAL A 243 -20.02 21.81 11.35
N VAL A 244 -19.63 21.92 10.08
CA VAL A 244 -18.35 22.50 9.68
C VAL A 244 -18.24 23.95 10.16
N HIS A 245 -19.27 24.77 9.95
CA HIS A 245 -19.30 26.16 10.41
C HIS A 245 -19.14 26.25 11.94
N PHE A 246 -19.88 25.41 12.68
CA PHE A 246 -19.83 25.41 14.14
C PHE A 246 -18.47 24.95 14.68
N GLU A 247 -17.88 23.90 14.10
CA GLU A 247 -16.54 23.40 14.47
C GLU A 247 -15.44 24.43 14.14
N HIS A 248 -15.64 25.28 13.13
CA HIS A 248 -14.76 26.43 12.82
C HIS A 248 -15.06 27.68 13.68
N GLY A 249 -15.90 27.57 14.71
CA GLY A 249 -16.19 28.65 15.65
C GLY A 249 -17.14 29.73 15.11
N GLN A 250 -17.82 29.49 13.99
CA GLN A 250 -18.86 30.40 13.51
C GLN A 250 -20.10 30.30 14.42
N PRO A 251 -20.81 31.43 14.63
CA PRO A 251 -22.04 31.41 15.42
C PRO A 251 -23.10 30.51 14.77
N ASN A 252 -23.78 29.71 15.58
CA ASN A 252 -24.91 28.91 15.11
C ASN A 252 -26.17 29.78 14.99
N ASP A 253 -26.30 30.46 13.85
CA ASP A 253 -27.46 31.31 13.54
C ASP A 253 -28.71 30.49 13.17
N TYR A 254 -28.54 29.19 12.95
CA TYR A 254 -29.54 28.28 12.40
C TYR A 254 -30.44 27.60 13.45
N GLY A 255 -30.17 27.86 14.73
CA GLY A 255 -31.07 27.54 15.84
C GLY A 255 -30.55 26.43 16.75
N ARG A 256 -30.88 26.58 18.03
CA ARG A 256 -30.32 25.77 19.13
C ARG A 256 -30.99 24.40 19.33
N ASN A 257 -31.93 24.00 18.48
CA ASN A 257 -32.65 22.72 18.60
C ASN A 257 -33.24 22.24 17.25
N ILE A 258 -33.63 20.96 17.22
CA ILE A 258 -34.19 20.26 16.04
C ILE A 258 -35.38 21.00 15.39
N HIS A 259 -36.31 21.55 16.17
CA HIS A 259 -37.49 22.22 15.60
C HIS A 259 -37.10 23.56 14.96
N THR A 260 -36.25 24.33 15.61
CA THR A 260 -35.75 25.59 15.06
C THR A 260 -34.89 25.35 13.81
N PHE A 261 -34.06 24.30 13.82
CA PHE A 261 -33.30 23.87 12.64
C PHE A 261 -34.21 23.43 11.48
N LEU A 262 -35.31 22.73 11.76
CA LEU A 262 -36.29 22.39 10.72
C LEU A 262 -36.89 23.65 10.09
N LEU A 263 -37.38 24.57 10.92
CA LEU A 263 -38.15 25.73 10.46
C LEU A 263 -37.26 26.78 9.78
N ASN A 264 -36.07 27.04 10.33
CA ASN A 264 -35.21 28.13 9.86
C ASN A 264 -34.35 27.69 8.66
N PRO A 265 -33.22 26.97 8.82
CA PRO A 265 -32.36 26.67 7.68
C PRO A 265 -32.99 25.65 6.73
N LEU A 266 -33.62 24.57 7.22
CA LEU A 266 -33.95 23.43 6.36
C LEU A 266 -35.20 23.67 5.48
N MET A 267 -36.32 24.06 6.09
CA MET A 267 -37.54 24.34 5.34
C MET A 267 -37.42 25.63 4.52
N ALA A 268 -36.85 26.70 5.06
CA ALA A 268 -36.74 27.95 4.32
C ALA A 268 -35.82 27.83 3.11
N ALA A 269 -34.66 27.20 3.24
CA ALA A 269 -33.75 26.99 2.12
C ALA A 269 -34.28 25.92 1.14
N GLY A 270 -34.87 24.84 1.67
CA GLY A 270 -35.48 23.78 0.86
C GLY A 270 -36.62 24.28 -0.03
N ALA A 271 -37.50 25.13 0.50
CA ALA A 271 -38.65 25.67 -0.24
C ALA A 271 -38.22 26.49 -1.46
N ARG A 272 -37.09 27.21 -1.38
CA ARG A 272 -36.52 27.97 -2.51
C ARG A 272 -36.13 27.06 -3.68
N CYS A 273 -35.79 25.80 -3.39
CA CYS A 273 -35.44 24.76 -4.36
C CYS A 273 -36.62 23.83 -4.71
N GLY A 274 -37.83 24.14 -4.24
CA GLY A 274 -39.01 23.30 -4.45
C GLY A 274 -39.08 22.03 -3.58
N TYR A 275 -38.20 21.90 -2.58
CA TYR A 275 -38.23 20.78 -1.64
C TYR A 275 -39.19 21.04 -0.48
N THR A 276 -39.95 20.01 -0.12
CA THR A 276 -40.81 20.03 1.07
C THR A 276 -40.24 19.09 2.13
N PHE A 277 -40.00 19.64 3.32
CA PHE A 277 -39.49 18.90 4.48
C PHE A 277 -40.53 18.82 5.59
N THR A 278 -40.61 17.65 6.21
CA THR A 278 -41.42 17.41 7.40
C THR A 278 -40.51 17.12 8.60
N LEU A 279 -41.08 17.19 9.80
CA LEU A 279 -40.39 16.75 11.01
C LEU A 279 -40.00 15.27 10.96
N LYS A 280 -40.74 14.44 10.20
CA LYS A 280 -40.42 13.04 9.97
C LYS A 280 -39.14 12.90 9.12
N ASP A 281 -38.99 13.72 8.07
CA ASP A 281 -37.79 13.72 7.23
C ASP A 281 -36.55 14.10 8.05
N LEU A 282 -36.61 15.17 8.86
CA LEU A 282 -35.48 15.58 9.70
C LEU A 282 -35.13 14.53 10.77
N ARG A 283 -36.13 13.88 11.37
CA ARG A 283 -35.88 12.78 12.31
C ARG A 283 -35.20 11.60 11.63
N GLU A 284 -35.57 11.28 10.40
CA GLU A 284 -34.94 10.21 9.63
C GLU A 284 -33.50 10.55 9.22
N LEU A 285 -33.23 11.81 8.87
CA LEU A 285 -31.89 12.32 8.59
C LEU A 285 -30.99 12.22 9.82
N ILE A 286 -31.44 12.76 10.96
CA ILE A 286 -30.72 12.64 12.24
C ILE A 286 -30.52 11.17 12.61
N ARG A 287 -31.56 10.34 12.45
CA ARG A 287 -31.44 8.90 12.71
C ARG A 287 -30.39 8.23 11.84
N THR A 288 -30.30 8.62 10.59
CA THR A 288 -29.30 8.06 9.69
C THR A 288 -27.91 8.56 10.06
N LEU A 289 -27.69 9.87 10.07
CA LEU A 289 -26.35 10.46 10.22
C LEU A 289 -25.79 10.37 11.65
N VAL A 290 -26.65 10.48 12.67
CA VAL A 290 -26.24 10.52 14.08
C VAL A 290 -26.40 9.18 14.78
N PHE A 291 -27.49 8.44 14.53
CA PHE A 291 -27.76 7.20 15.28
C PHE A 291 -27.31 5.92 14.57
N LYS A 292 -27.45 5.84 13.24
CA LYS A 292 -27.07 4.64 12.48
C LYS A 292 -25.61 4.68 12.03
N THR A 293 -25.22 5.77 11.39
CA THR A 293 -23.87 5.92 10.84
C THR A 293 -22.94 6.62 11.81
N GLU A 294 -23.46 7.36 12.81
CA GLU A 294 -22.65 8.10 13.79
C GLU A 294 -21.56 8.99 13.15
N VAL A 295 -21.86 9.50 11.95
CA VAL A 295 -20.98 10.38 11.17
C VAL A 295 -20.94 11.78 11.81
N LEU A 296 -22.06 12.19 12.42
CA LEU A 296 -22.23 13.46 13.12
C LEU A 296 -22.73 13.22 14.56
N GLN A 297 -22.46 14.16 15.46
CA GLN A 297 -23.05 14.25 16.79
C GLN A 297 -24.00 15.47 16.86
N LEU A 298 -25.08 15.41 17.64
CA LEU A 298 -26.02 16.53 17.80
C LEU A 298 -25.36 17.80 18.37
N ARG A 299 -24.39 17.66 19.29
CA ARG A 299 -23.65 18.78 19.88
C ARG A 299 -22.87 19.56 18.82
N GLN A 300 -22.46 18.90 17.74
CA GLN A 300 -21.71 19.51 16.64
C GLN A 300 -22.60 20.37 15.75
N LEU A 301 -23.92 20.16 15.79
CA LEU A 301 -24.89 21.06 15.17
C LEU A 301 -25.16 22.31 16.03
N GLY A 302 -24.38 22.52 17.09
CA GLY A 302 -24.57 23.60 18.06
C GLY A 302 -25.92 23.53 18.79
N PHE A 303 -26.54 22.35 18.87
CA PHE A 303 -27.77 22.18 19.61
C PHE A 303 -27.50 22.28 21.11
N THR A 304 -28.30 23.11 21.78
CA THR A 304 -28.20 23.26 23.23
C THR A 304 -28.98 22.16 23.92
N GLU A 305 -28.41 21.64 24.98
CA GLU A 305 -29.11 20.77 25.90
C GLU A 305 -30.29 21.52 26.53
N LYS A 306 -31.51 21.04 26.27
CA LYS A 306 -32.74 21.63 26.85
C LYS A 306 -32.84 21.42 28.35
N ASP A 307 -32.12 20.44 28.88
CA ASP A 307 -32.31 19.92 30.22
C ASP A 307 -30.97 19.46 30.82
N PRO A 308 -30.06 20.41 31.17
CA PRO A 308 -28.72 20.10 31.69
C PRO A 308 -28.74 19.24 32.95
N GLY A 309 -29.84 19.25 33.71
CA GLY A 309 -30.02 18.37 34.87
C GLY A 309 -30.12 16.89 34.53
N ARG A 310 -30.06 16.49 33.25
CA ARG A 310 -29.94 15.09 32.83
C ARG A 310 -28.53 14.54 32.94
N ARG A 311 -27.52 15.40 33.04
CA ARG A 311 -26.13 14.96 33.18
C ARG A 311 -25.47 15.68 34.33
N LYS A 312 -24.47 15.03 34.93
CA LYS A 312 -23.59 15.66 35.90
C LYS A 312 -22.22 15.03 35.76
N ARG A 313 -21.17 15.84 35.75
CA ARG A 313 -19.80 15.33 35.88
C ARG A 313 -19.49 15.15 37.36
N GLY A 314 -18.94 13.99 37.72
CA GLY A 314 -18.48 13.69 39.07
C GLY A 314 -17.32 14.59 39.48
N HIS A 315 -17.37 15.14 40.68
CA HIS A 315 -16.32 16.00 41.22
C HIS A 315 -15.22 15.22 41.95
N LEU A 316 -15.54 14.01 42.46
CA LEU A 316 -14.56 13.11 43.10
C LEU A 316 -14.14 11.98 42.16
N ARG A 317 -15.12 11.39 41.47
CA ARG A 317 -14.97 10.19 40.63
C ARG A 317 -15.61 10.41 39.26
N PRO A 318 -15.03 11.29 38.41
CA PRO A 318 -15.55 11.50 37.06
C PRO A 318 -15.50 10.22 36.21
N ASP A 319 -14.61 9.30 36.54
CA ASP A 319 -14.40 7.96 35.95
C ASP A 319 -15.54 6.96 36.23
N VAL A 320 -16.46 7.26 37.15
CA VAL A 320 -17.62 6.41 37.45
C VAL A 320 -18.88 7.11 36.96
N LEU A 321 -19.66 6.42 36.12
CA LEU A 321 -20.89 6.91 35.52
C LEU A 321 -22.10 6.11 36.00
N LEU A 322 -22.98 6.77 36.76
CA LEU A 322 -24.31 6.26 37.07
C LEU A 322 -25.26 6.54 35.90
N LEU A 323 -25.89 5.49 35.37
CA LEU A 323 -26.99 5.56 34.42
C LEU A 323 -28.30 5.27 35.15
N ALA A 324 -29.26 6.17 35.07
CA ALA A 324 -30.58 6.00 35.69
C ALA A 324 -31.68 6.57 34.78
N PRO A 325 -32.92 6.07 34.80
CA PRO A 325 -33.96 6.65 33.96
C PRO A 325 -34.36 8.05 34.48
N VAL A 326 -34.82 8.91 33.58
CA VAL A 326 -35.26 10.27 33.93
C VAL A 326 -36.39 10.31 34.98
N SER A 327 -37.17 9.23 35.12
CA SER A 327 -38.19 9.07 36.18
C SER A 327 -37.61 9.14 37.58
N HIS A 328 -36.33 8.80 37.76
CA HIS A 328 -35.61 8.84 39.04
C HIS A 328 -34.67 10.04 39.17
N ARG A 329 -34.96 11.14 38.45
CA ARG A 329 -34.11 12.35 38.42
C ARG A 329 -33.64 12.80 39.80
N GLN A 330 -34.57 13.10 40.71
CA GLN A 330 -34.23 13.64 42.03
C GLN A 330 -33.38 12.68 42.87
N PRO A 331 -33.83 11.43 43.11
CA PRO A 331 -33.06 10.52 43.96
C PRO A 331 -31.71 10.14 43.32
N ALA A 332 -31.64 9.94 42.00
CA ALA A 332 -30.37 9.62 41.33
C ALA A 332 -29.39 10.79 41.34
N SER A 333 -29.88 12.03 41.18
CA SER A 333 -29.03 13.23 41.28
C SER A 333 -28.46 13.44 42.67
N GLN A 334 -29.28 13.24 43.71
CA GLN A 334 -28.84 13.34 45.10
C GLN A 334 -27.80 12.25 45.44
N ALA A 335 -28.04 11.01 45.01
CA ALA A 335 -27.10 9.91 45.22
C ALA A 335 -25.77 10.17 44.50
N ALA A 336 -25.81 10.54 43.22
CA ALA A 336 -24.60 10.83 42.44
C ALA A 336 -23.80 12.00 43.01
N GLU A 337 -24.48 13.05 43.50
CA GLU A 337 -23.86 14.20 44.15
C GLU A 337 -23.19 13.82 45.48
N ALA A 338 -23.90 13.08 46.34
CA ALA A 338 -23.36 12.62 47.61
C ALA A 338 -22.15 11.68 47.43
N ALA A 339 -22.16 10.83 46.40
CA ALA A 339 -21.07 9.92 46.05
C ALA A 339 -19.95 10.58 45.21
N GLY A 340 -20.18 11.79 44.69
CA GLY A 340 -19.25 12.52 43.84
C GLY A 340 -18.94 11.89 42.48
N VAL A 341 -19.85 11.06 41.95
CA VAL A 341 -19.73 10.37 40.64
C VAL A 341 -20.42 11.13 39.51
N SER A 342 -20.10 10.75 38.26
CA SER A 342 -20.82 11.23 37.08
C SER A 342 -22.21 10.58 36.98
N LEU A 343 -23.18 11.30 36.39
CA LEU A 343 -24.55 10.86 36.20
C LEU A 343 -25.00 11.13 34.77
N LEU A 344 -25.74 10.20 34.19
CA LEU A 344 -26.55 10.40 32.99
C LEU A 344 -27.95 9.83 33.20
N LEU A 345 -28.96 10.68 33.03
CA LEU A 345 -30.37 10.31 33.06
C LEU A 345 -30.85 9.90 31.67
N THR A 346 -31.22 8.62 31.54
CA THR A 346 -31.64 7.99 30.28
C THR A 346 -33.12 8.19 29.99
N GLY A 347 -33.50 8.03 28.73
CA GLY A 347 -34.88 8.11 28.24
C GLY A 347 -35.02 8.94 26.96
N ASP A 348 -36.26 9.33 26.64
CA ASP A 348 -36.55 10.09 25.43
C ASP A 348 -35.78 11.43 25.47
N GLN A 349 -34.87 11.62 24.51
CA GLN A 349 -33.99 12.79 24.34
C GLN A 349 -32.71 12.88 25.18
N GLU A 350 -32.19 11.75 25.67
CA GLU A 350 -30.87 11.70 26.35
C GLU A 350 -29.67 12.06 25.45
N GLN A 351 -29.84 12.11 24.12
CA GLN A 351 -28.72 12.12 23.19
C GLN A 351 -27.73 13.27 23.40
N LEU A 352 -28.24 14.50 23.54
CA LEU A 352 -27.39 15.67 23.76
C LEU A 352 -26.71 15.59 25.12
N ALA A 353 -27.42 15.15 26.16
CA ALA A 353 -26.87 14.99 27.49
C ALA A 353 -25.69 14.01 27.50
N LEU A 354 -25.86 12.89 26.78
CA LEU A 354 -24.83 11.88 26.58
C LEU A 354 -23.59 12.45 25.85
N GLU A 355 -23.78 13.16 24.73
CA GLU A 355 -22.68 13.72 23.94
C GLU A 355 -21.90 14.81 24.70
N PHE A 356 -22.60 15.70 25.42
CA PHE A 356 -21.95 16.72 26.24
C PHE A 356 -21.19 16.10 27.41
N LEU A 357 -21.79 15.11 28.09
CA LEU A 357 -21.11 14.40 29.17
C LEU A 357 -19.87 13.68 28.65
N ALA A 358 -19.97 12.96 27.52
CA ALA A 358 -18.83 12.28 26.90
C ALA A 358 -17.66 13.24 26.62
N ALA A 359 -17.93 14.44 26.10
CA ALA A 359 -16.91 15.45 25.84
C ALA A 359 -16.21 15.98 27.10
N GLU A 360 -16.83 15.85 28.28
CA GLU A 360 -16.28 16.31 29.57
C GLU A 360 -15.55 15.20 30.36
N LEU A 361 -15.68 13.95 29.92
CA LEU A 361 -15.12 12.77 30.58
C LEU A 361 -13.74 12.41 30.00
N GLN A 362 -12.91 11.75 30.81
CA GLN A 362 -11.58 11.28 30.43
C GLN A 362 -11.29 9.93 31.09
N GLY A 363 -10.54 9.09 30.39
CA GLY A 363 -10.06 7.80 30.92
C GLY A 363 -11.10 6.68 30.84
N PRO A 364 -10.79 5.50 31.42
CA PRO A 364 -11.72 4.39 31.49
C PRO A 364 -12.93 4.73 32.37
N LEU A 365 -14.14 4.51 31.83
CA LEU A 365 -15.42 4.76 32.46
C LEU A 365 -16.02 3.47 33.01
N GLN A 366 -16.23 3.44 34.31
CA GLN A 366 -17.01 2.38 34.94
C GLN A 366 -18.48 2.75 34.98
N ILE A 367 -19.35 1.87 34.47
CA ILE A 367 -20.78 2.16 34.34
C ILE A 367 -21.56 1.41 35.42
N LEU A 368 -22.41 2.13 36.15
CA LEU A 368 -23.40 1.61 37.08
C LEU A 368 -24.79 1.85 36.49
N GLU A 369 -25.66 0.85 36.43
CA GLU A 369 -27.06 1.04 36.02
C GLU A 369 -28.01 0.97 37.21
N PHE A 370 -29.02 1.84 37.22
CA PHE A 370 -30.10 1.82 38.18
C PHE A 370 -31.43 1.89 37.45
N ASP A 371 -32.27 0.86 37.59
CA ASP A 371 -33.65 0.80 37.06
C ASP A 371 -33.76 1.09 35.55
N LEU A 372 -32.81 0.60 34.75
CA LEU A 372 -32.82 0.74 33.29
C LEU A 372 -33.53 -0.41 32.59
N LYS A 373 -33.96 -0.19 31.35
CA LYS A 373 -34.48 -1.28 30.52
C LYS A 373 -33.34 -2.23 30.11
N PRO A 374 -33.60 -3.54 30.00
CA PRO A 374 -32.59 -4.49 29.55
C PRO A 374 -31.91 -4.07 28.24
N GLY A 375 -30.58 -4.05 28.23
CA GLY A 375 -29.75 -3.69 27.07
C GLY A 375 -29.53 -2.18 26.84
N GLU A 376 -30.14 -1.31 27.64
CA GLU A 376 -29.99 0.14 27.50
C GLU A 376 -28.57 0.62 27.87
N ALA A 377 -28.03 0.14 28.99
CA ALA A 377 -26.66 0.45 29.40
C ALA A 377 -25.62 -0.07 28.40
N GLU A 378 -25.80 -1.29 27.88
CA GLU A 378 -24.90 -1.87 26.89
C GLU A 378 -24.92 -1.07 25.59
N ARG A 379 -26.09 -0.60 25.14
CA ARG A 379 -26.18 0.33 24.00
C ARG A 379 -25.37 1.60 24.23
N LEU A 380 -25.46 2.21 25.42
CA LEU A 380 -24.73 3.44 25.76
C LEU A 380 -23.22 3.21 25.88
N LYS A 381 -22.82 2.10 26.49
CA LYS A 381 -21.43 1.65 26.59
C LYS A 381 -20.75 1.55 25.22
N ASN A 382 -21.40 0.85 24.28
CA ASN A 382 -20.88 0.69 22.90
C ASN A 382 -20.67 2.05 22.21
N ARG A 383 -21.39 3.11 22.60
CA ARG A 383 -21.24 4.45 22.01
C ARG A 383 -20.10 5.23 22.63
N PHE A 384 -19.94 5.17 23.95
CA PHE A 384 -18.75 5.74 24.61
C PHE A 384 -17.46 5.13 24.05
N GLU A 385 -17.41 3.81 23.86
CA GLU A 385 -16.23 3.13 23.30
C GLU A 385 -15.89 3.57 21.87
N ARG A 386 -16.91 3.89 21.05
CA ARG A 386 -16.72 4.45 19.70
C ARG A 386 -16.21 5.88 19.71
N TRP A 387 -16.50 6.64 20.77
CA TRP A 387 -15.97 7.98 20.99
C TRP A 387 -14.66 7.98 21.79
N GLU A 388 -13.93 6.87 21.74
CA GLU A 388 -12.61 6.70 22.38
C GLU A 388 -12.64 6.79 23.92
N LEU A 389 -13.82 6.73 24.54
CA LEU A 389 -13.97 6.58 25.99
C LEU A 389 -14.04 5.09 26.31
N GLU A 390 -12.94 4.57 26.84
CA GLU A 390 -12.87 3.16 27.23
C GLU A 390 -13.91 2.88 28.32
N CYS A 391 -14.75 1.86 28.18
CA CYS A 391 -15.69 1.46 29.23
C CYS A 391 -15.35 0.05 29.70
N PRO A 392 -14.35 -0.11 30.59
CA PRO A 392 -13.88 -1.43 30.87
C PRO A 392 -14.88 -2.09 31.86
N GLY A 393 -15.55 -3.15 31.38
CA GLY A 393 -16.32 -4.09 32.19
C GLY A 393 -17.81 -4.06 31.86
N PRO A 394 -18.58 -5.12 32.15
CA PRO A 394 -20.03 -5.04 32.24
C PRO A 394 -20.49 -3.96 33.20
N THR A 395 -21.66 -3.43 32.88
CA THR A 395 -22.39 -2.51 33.73
C THR A 395 -22.76 -3.19 35.04
N ALA A 396 -22.48 -2.57 36.18
CA ALA A 396 -22.92 -3.10 37.48
C ALA A 396 -24.32 -2.59 37.82
N VAL A 397 -25.22 -3.49 38.24
CA VAL A 397 -26.62 -3.16 38.54
C VAL A 397 -26.75 -2.72 39.99
N LEU A 398 -27.35 -1.55 40.19
CA LEU A 398 -27.78 -1.03 41.48
C LEU A 398 -29.27 -1.33 41.66
N HIS A 399 -29.59 -2.02 42.75
CA HIS A 399 -30.99 -2.27 43.14
C HIS A 399 -31.58 -1.11 43.94
N ARG A 400 -30.76 -0.37 44.70
CA ARG A 400 -31.16 0.84 45.41
C ARG A 400 -30.06 1.89 45.29
N LEU A 401 -30.46 3.16 45.16
CA LEU A 401 -29.52 4.27 45.05
C LEU A 401 -28.71 4.51 46.34
N GLU A 402 -29.24 4.11 47.50
CA GLU A 402 -28.54 4.15 48.79
C GLU A 402 -27.31 3.24 48.82
N ASP A 403 -27.28 2.20 47.98
CA ASP A 403 -26.17 1.25 47.90
C ASP A 403 -25.04 1.80 47.01
N LEU A 404 -25.23 2.96 46.34
CA LEU A 404 -24.24 3.57 45.45
C LEU A 404 -22.86 3.72 46.12
N PRO A 405 -22.71 4.24 47.36
CA PRO A 405 -21.40 4.36 48.02
C PRO A 405 -20.70 3.01 48.27
N GLN A 406 -21.46 1.92 48.42
CA GLN A 406 -20.94 0.57 48.65
C GLN A 406 -20.61 -0.14 47.33
N ALA A 407 -21.37 0.18 46.27
CA ALA A 407 -21.13 -0.25 44.91
C ALA A 407 -20.04 0.55 44.21
N LEU A 408 -19.61 1.68 44.81
CA LEU A 408 -18.43 2.39 44.34
C LEU A 408 -17.27 1.41 44.38
N PRO A 409 -16.54 1.28 43.26
CA PRO A 409 -15.30 0.53 43.28
C PRO A 409 -14.42 1.18 44.35
N GLN A 410 -13.90 0.37 45.28
CA GLN A 410 -12.71 0.76 46.04
C GLN A 410 -11.76 1.39 45.03
N GLN A 411 -11.17 2.56 45.33
CA GLN A 411 -10.24 3.24 44.42
C GLN A 411 -9.23 2.22 43.89
N ALA A 412 -9.55 1.61 42.76
CA ALA A 412 -8.61 0.93 41.95
C ALA A 412 -7.87 2.11 41.37
N THR A 413 -6.73 2.43 41.96
CA THR A 413 -5.66 3.12 41.24
C THR A 413 -5.74 2.57 39.83
N PRO A 414 -6.08 3.35 38.79
CA PRO A 414 -6.21 2.82 37.45
C PRO A 414 -4.91 2.07 37.21
N GLN A 415 -4.98 0.74 37.22
CA GLN A 415 -3.77 -0.05 37.08
C GLN A 415 -3.35 0.29 35.66
N SER A 416 -2.26 1.06 35.54
CA SER A 416 -1.68 1.38 34.27
C SER A 416 -1.54 0.05 33.54
N ARG A 417 -2.23 -0.10 32.41
CA ARG A 417 -2.15 -1.31 31.61
C ARG A 417 -0.69 -1.71 31.49
N GLU A 418 -0.41 -2.98 31.68
CA GLU A 418 0.97 -3.42 31.59
C GLU A 418 1.47 -3.15 30.16
N PRO A 419 2.63 -2.53 29.98
CA PRO A 419 3.20 -2.36 28.65
C PRO A 419 3.40 -3.74 28.03
N PHE A 420 3.07 -3.88 26.75
CA PHE A 420 3.30 -5.12 26.01
C PHE A 420 4.79 -5.45 25.99
N ARG A 421 5.16 -6.66 26.44
CA ARG A 421 6.57 -7.04 26.66
C ARG A 421 7.15 -7.94 25.58
N ARG A 422 6.31 -8.58 24.78
CA ARG A 422 6.75 -9.50 23.72
C ARG A 422 7.19 -8.74 22.48
N ILE A 423 8.14 -9.33 21.78
CA ILE A 423 8.68 -8.79 20.53
C ILE A 423 7.93 -9.44 19.37
N PRO A 424 7.19 -8.67 18.55
CA PRO A 424 6.60 -9.19 17.33
C PRO A 424 7.70 -9.54 16.32
N LEU A 425 7.64 -10.73 15.74
CA LEU A 425 8.57 -11.23 14.73
C LEU A 425 7.79 -11.70 13.51
N GLU A 426 8.29 -11.37 12.32
CA GLU A 426 7.65 -11.73 11.06
C GLU A 426 7.98 -13.19 10.68
N SER A 427 6.90 -13.96 10.49
CA SER A 427 6.85 -15.29 9.90
C SER A 427 6.31 -15.18 8.45
N TYR A 428 6.40 -16.26 7.67
CA TYR A 428 5.77 -16.33 6.35
C TYR A 428 4.23 -16.44 6.44
N THR A 429 3.68 -16.88 7.57
CA THR A 429 2.22 -17.03 7.79
C THR A 429 1.59 -15.87 8.56
N GLY A 430 2.38 -14.98 9.14
CA GLY A 430 1.87 -13.93 10.03
C GLY A 430 2.96 -13.39 10.97
N LEU A 431 2.55 -12.94 12.14
CA LEU A 431 3.44 -12.49 13.21
C LEU A 431 3.49 -13.51 14.34
N VAL A 432 4.66 -13.70 14.92
CA VAL A 432 4.90 -14.50 16.12
C VAL A 432 5.42 -13.57 17.20
N TYR A 433 4.87 -13.63 18.40
CA TYR A 433 5.23 -12.75 19.52
C TYR A 433 6.05 -13.55 20.52
N VAL A 434 7.30 -13.17 20.72
CA VAL A 434 8.24 -13.93 21.55
C VAL A 434 8.66 -13.14 22.78
N ASN A 435 8.99 -13.83 23.86
CA ASN A 435 9.58 -13.15 25.01
C ASN A 435 11.02 -12.73 24.67
N PRO A 436 11.49 -11.56 25.12
CA PRO A 436 12.86 -11.11 24.90
C PRO A 436 13.92 -12.13 25.36
N GLU A 437 13.67 -12.81 26.47
CA GLU A 437 14.53 -13.86 27.01
C GLU A 437 14.60 -15.12 26.15
N ASP A 438 13.62 -15.38 25.28
CA ASP A 438 13.65 -16.53 24.36
C ASP A 438 14.52 -16.25 23.13
N ILE A 439 14.91 -15.00 22.92
CA ILE A 439 15.78 -14.60 21.81
C ILE A 439 17.24 -14.92 22.17
N LEU A 440 17.85 -15.77 21.34
CA LEU A 440 19.25 -16.14 21.45
C LEU A 440 20.16 -15.07 20.84
N SER A 441 19.82 -14.57 19.63
CA SER A 441 20.63 -13.56 18.95
C SER A 441 19.85 -12.77 17.91
N TRP A 442 20.34 -11.55 17.67
CA TRP A 442 19.93 -10.68 16.58
C TRP A 442 21.11 -10.54 15.61
N SER A 443 20.91 -10.92 14.36
CA SER A 443 21.93 -10.79 13.31
C SER A 443 21.38 -9.91 12.19
N PRO A 444 22.10 -8.86 11.76
CA PRO A 444 21.72 -8.11 10.58
C PRO A 444 21.54 -9.05 9.39
N THR A 445 20.45 -8.89 8.64
CA THR A 445 20.16 -9.69 7.45
C THR A 445 19.61 -8.79 6.34
N PRO A 446 20.18 -8.85 5.14
CA PRO A 446 19.71 -8.04 4.03
C PRO A 446 18.25 -8.33 3.63
N PRO A 447 17.53 -7.32 3.11
CA PRO A 447 17.93 -5.92 3.12
C PRO A 447 17.52 -5.29 4.46
N SER A 448 18.40 -4.59 5.16
CA SER A 448 18.06 -3.77 6.35
C SER A 448 17.05 -4.40 7.34
N ARG A 449 17.15 -5.70 7.59
CA ARG A 449 16.30 -6.46 8.51
C ARG A 449 17.18 -7.11 9.57
N TRP A 450 16.54 -7.65 10.59
CA TRP A 450 17.19 -8.49 11.58
C TRP A 450 16.69 -9.91 11.43
N ARG A 451 17.61 -10.85 11.34
CA ARG A 451 17.36 -12.26 11.64
C ARG A 451 17.37 -12.41 13.15
N VAL A 452 16.30 -12.99 13.67
CA VAL A 452 16.13 -13.24 15.10
C VAL A 452 16.09 -14.74 15.31
N GLU A 453 17.08 -15.26 16.03
CA GLU A 453 17.16 -16.67 16.39
C GLU A 453 16.68 -16.84 17.82
N LEU A 454 15.77 -17.79 18.02
CA LEU A 454 15.28 -18.16 19.34
C LEU A 454 16.14 -19.28 19.95
N LYS A 455 16.11 -19.42 21.28
CA LYS A 455 16.81 -20.50 22.02
C LYS A 455 16.38 -21.91 21.62
N ASP A 456 15.18 -22.07 21.07
CA ASP A 456 14.67 -23.34 20.54
C ASP A 456 15.11 -23.63 19.09
N GLY A 457 15.91 -22.75 18.49
CA GLY A 457 16.44 -22.88 17.13
C GLY A 457 15.51 -22.38 16.02
N ARG A 458 14.30 -21.88 16.34
CA ARG A 458 13.44 -21.21 15.34
C ARG A 458 14.03 -19.85 14.94
N VAL A 459 13.73 -19.45 13.71
CA VAL A 459 14.30 -18.25 13.08
C VAL A 459 13.17 -17.41 12.49
N PHE A 460 13.22 -16.10 12.74
CA PHE A 460 12.25 -15.13 12.24
C PHE A 460 12.94 -13.84 11.79
N HIS A 461 12.15 -12.89 11.27
CA HIS A 461 12.66 -11.60 10.80
C HIS A 461 12.00 -10.41 11.51
N HIS A 462 12.76 -9.32 11.68
CA HIS A 462 12.24 -8.04 12.17
C HIS A 462 12.65 -6.89 11.24
N PRO A 463 11.72 -6.05 10.75
CA PRO A 463 12.01 -4.99 9.77
C PRO A 463 12.42 -3.65 10.37
N GLY A 464 12.13 -3.41 11.65
CA GLY A 464 12.53 -2.18 12.34
C GLY A 464 13.93 -2.26 12.97
N PRO A 465 14.40 -1.19 13.62
CA PRO A 465 15.58 -1.27 14.49
C PRO A 465 15.37 -2.36 15.56
N VAL A 466 16.46 -2.91 16.11
CA VAL A 466 16.36 -3.82 17.26
C VAL A 466 15.56 -3.09 18.34
N PRO A 467 14.41 -3.64 18.78
CA PRO A 467 13.64 -3.02 19.85
C PRO A 467 14.54 -2.84 21.08
N PRO A 468 14.43 -1.71 21.81
CA PRO A 468 15.15 -1.57 23.07
C PRO A 468 14.80 -2.75 23.97
N ALA A 469 15.80 -3.33 24.65
CA ALA A 469 15.63 -4.51 25.49
C ALA A 469 14.47 -4.29 26.48
N PRO A 470 13.32 -4.96 26.30
CA PRO A 470 12.21 -4.82 27.23
C PRO A 470 12.63 -5.40 28.59
N PRO A 471 12.07 -4.92 29.72
CA PRO A 471 12.25 -5.60 30.99
C PRO A 471 11.78 -7.06 30.89
N ALA A 472 12.47 -7.98 31.59
CA ALA A 472 12.20 -9.41 31.53
C ALA A 472 10.69 -9.73 31.62
N ALA A 473 10.20 -10.55 30.70
CA ALA A 473 8.78 -10.86 30.56
C ALA A 473 8.36 -12.01 31.52
N THR A 474 8.61 -11.84 32.82
CA THR A 474 8.00 -12.75 33.81
C THR A 474 6.58 -12.31 34.11
N THR A 475 5.64 -12.63 33.21
CA THR A 475 4.22 -12.61 33.57
C THR A 475 3.95 -13.86 34.41
N THR A 476 3.80 -13.68 35.72
CA THR A 476 3.38 -14.75 36.64
C THR A 476 1.87 -15.00 36.60
N ASP A 477 1.15 -14.27 35.74
CA ASP A 477 -0.29 -14.39 35.59
C ASP A 477 -0.65 -15.64 34.76
N PRO A 478 -1.32 -16.64 35.37
CA PRO A 478 -1.73 -17.86 34.69
C PRO A 478 -2.93 -17.65 33.75
N THR A 479 -3.52 -16.46 33.73
CA THR A 479 -4.74 -16.17 32.96
C THR A 479 -4.46 -16.08 31.46
N LEU A 480 -5.12 -16.93 30.67
CA LEU A 480 -5.04 -16.88 29.20
C LEU A 480 -6.14 -15.98 28.61
N TRP A 481 -7.40 -16.23 28.95
CA TRP A 481 -8.53 -15.41 28.52
C TRP A 481 -9.66 -15.44 29.56
N LEU A 482 -10.57 -14.48 29.43
CA LEU A 482 -11.81 -14.39 30.18
C LEU A 482 -12.98 -14.52 29.22
N GLU A 483 -13.89 -15.42 29.52
CA GLU A 483 -15.20 -15.51 28.86
C GLU A 483 -16.30 -15.10 29.84
N SER A 484 -17.26 -14.30 29.37
CA SER A 484 -18.47 -13.98 30.13
C SER A 484 -19.56 -15.01 29.82
N ARG A 485 -19.86 -15.89 30.77
CA ARG A 485 -20.92 -16.92 30.70
C ARG A 485 -21.96 -16.66 31.80
N ASN A 486 -23.25 -16.56 31.44
CA ASN A 486 -24.35 -16.43 32.42
C ASN A 486 -24.14 -15.34 33.49
N GLU A 487 -23.72 -14.13 33.08
CA GLU A 487 -23.43 -13.00 33.99
C GLU A 487 -22.29 -13.26 34.99
N MET A 488 -21.45 -14.27 34.74
CA MET A 488 -20.21 -14.53 35.48
C MET A 488 -19.02 -14.50 34.51
N GLY A 489 -17.89 -13.98 35.00
CA GLY A 489 -16.62 -14.10 34.29
C GLY A 489 -15.97 -15.44 34.63
N VAL A 490 -15.56 -16.21 33.63
CA VAL A 490 -14.83 -17.46 33.79
C VAL A 490 -13.40 -17.25 33.32
N TRP A 491 -12.45 -17.25 34.27
CA TRP A 491 -11.03 -17.26 33.95
C TRP A 491 -10.64 -18.60 33.37
N HIS A 492 -9.99 -18.59 32.22
CA HIS A 492 -9.34 -19.77 31.69
C HIS A 492 -7.85 -19.66 31.93
N LEU A 493 -7.35 -20.57 32.76
CA LEU A 493 -5.97 -20.58 33.19
C LEU A 493 -5.12 -21.50 32.30
N GLU A 494 -3.80 -21.30 32.36
CA GLU A 494 -2.83 -22.06 31.58
C GLU A 494 -2.82 -23.57 31.87
N ASP A 495 -3.18 -23.98 33.09
CA ASP A 495 -3.33 -25.39 33.48
C ASP A 495 -4.62 -26.04 32.95
N GLY A 496 -5.44 -25.28 32.22
CA GLY A 496 -6.73 -25.71 31.68
C GLY A 496 -7.87 -25.63 32.69
N SER A 497 -7.62 -25.18 33.92
CA SER A 497 -8.67 -24.95 34.90
C SER A 497 -9.50 -23.72 34.55
N GLU A 498 -10.79 -23.80 34.86
CA GLU A 498 -11.72 -22.68 34.80
C GLU A 498 -11.96 -22.18 36.22
N VAL A 499 -11.75 -20.89 36.47
CA VAL A 499 -12.02 -20.26 37.76
C VAL A 499 -13.11 -19.22 37.60
N ASP A 500 -14.25 -19.46 38.24
CA ASP A 500 -15.30 -18.47 38.34
C ASP A 500 -14.82 -17.27 39.15
N THR A 501 -14.89 -16.10 38.51
CA THR A 501 -14.49 -14.82 39.11
C THR A 501 -15.50 -14.32 40.14
N GLY A 502 -16.73 -14.82 40.10
CA GLY A 502 -17.87 -14.28 40.84
C GLY A 502 -18.31 -12.89 40.41
N ILE A 503 -17.67 -12.27 39.41
CA ILE A 503 -17.98 -10.92 38.91
C ILE A 503 -17.87 -10.85 37.37
N PRO A 504 -18.91 -10.40 36.64
CA PRO A 504 -18.90 -10.40 35.18
C PRO A 504 -17.82 -9.49 34.55
N TYR A 505 -17.24 -8.55 35.30
CA TYR A 505 -16.28 -7.52 34.82
C TYR A 505 -14.82 -7.76 35.22
N ALA A 506 -14.47 -8.99 35.59
CA ALA A 506 -13.12 -9.32 36.00
C ALA A 506 -12.02 -8.90 35.00
N ALA A 507 -12.34 -8.86 33.69
CA ALA A 507 -11.39 -8.47 32.63
C ALA A 507 -10.81 -7.06 32.80
N THR A 508 -11.51 -6.20 33.52
CA THR A 508 -11.31 -4.75 33.46
C THR A 508 -10.57 -4.22 34.66
N GLN A 509 -10.48 -5.08 35.65
CA GLN A 509 -9.55 -4.99 36.76
C GLN A 509 -8.24 -5.71 36.44
N HIS A 510 -8.14 -6.36 35.28
CA HIS A 510 -6.96 -7.11 34.88
C HIS A 510 -6.02 -6.26 34.01
N PRO A 511 -4.78 -6.00 34.44
CA PRO A 511 -3.91 -5.02 33.80
C PRO A 511 -3.39 -5.47 32.42
N SER A 512 -3.57 -6.75 32.07
CA SER A 512 -3.05 -7.38 30.85
C SER A 512 -4.11 -7.96 29.90
N LEU A 513 -5.42 -7.73 30.14
CA LEU A 513 -6.47 -8.19 29.22
C LEU A 513 -6.91 -7.11 28.22
N ALA A 514 -7.21 -7.55 27.00
CA ALA A 514 -7.87 -6.73 25.98
C ALA A 514 -9.05 -7.47 25.36
N ALA A 515 -10.14 -6.74 25.10
CA ALA A 515 -11.35 -7.29 24.49
C ALA A 515 -11.09 -7.81 23.07
N LEU A 516 -11.55 -9.02 22.78
CA LEU A 516 -11.64 -9.59 21.42
C LEU A 516 -13.04 -9.40 20.85
N THR A 517 -14.06 -9.65 21.68
CA THR A 517 -15.47 -9.40 21.41
C THR A 517 -16.12 -8.79 22.66
N ARG A 518 -17.46 -8.61 22.65
CA ARG A 518 -18.19 -8.14 23.85
C ARG A 518 -18.12 -9.10 25.03
N THR A 519 -18.01 -10.40 24.77
CA THR A 519 -18.09 -11.45 25.79
C THR A 519 -16.74 -12.14 26.04
N LEU A 520 -15.71 -11.74 25.29
CA LEU A 520 -14.42 -12.41 25.30
C LEU A 520 -13.29 -11.39 25.38
N SER A 521 -12.41 -11.54 26.36
CA SER A 521 -11.17 -10.77 26.49
C SER A 521 -9.99 -11.71 26.60
N ALA A 522 -8.89 -11.44 25.90
CA ALA A 522 -7.70 -12.27 25.93
C ALA A 522 -6.51 -11.51 26.54
N ASN A 523 -5.61 -12.26 27.17
CA ASN A 523 -4.41 -11.71 27.75
C ASN A 523 -3.43 -11.39 26.64
N TYR A 524 -3.22 -10.11 26.38
CA TYR A 524 -2.33 -9.69 25.31
C TYR A 524 -0.87 -10.01 25.64
N GLN A 525 -0.49 -10.21 26.91
CA GLN A 525 0.86 -10.70 27.27
C GLN A 525 1.05 -12.19 26.94
N ARG A 526 -0.05 -12.93 26.72
CA ARG A 526 -0.05 -14.37 26.39
C ARG A 526 -0.29 -14.63 24.90
N ILE A 527 -0.26 -13.60 24.05
CA ILE A 527 -0.37 -13.79 22.60
C ILE A 527 0.88 -14.48 22.06
N GLN A 528 0.69 -15.56 21.33
CA GLN A 528 1.75 -16.34 20.72
C GLN A 528 1.92 -15.98 19.23
N SER A 529 0.81 -15.85 18.50
CA SER A 529 0.85 -15.51 17.06
C SER A 529 -0.41 -14.82 16.57
N SER A 530 -0.29 -14.14 15.44
CA SER A 530 -1.41 -13.51 14.72
C SER A 530 -1.24 -13.65 13.21
N SER A 531 -2.33 -13.85 12.48
CA SER A 531 -2.34 -13.93 11.01
C SER A 531 -3.60 -13.27 10.45
N SER A 532 -3.86 -13.41 9.14
CA SER A 532 -5.15 -13.03 8.55
C SER A 532 -6.33 -13.85 9.11
N ASP A 533 -6.04 -15.01 9.68
CA ASP A 533 -7.05 -16.01 10.03
C ASP A 533 -7.44 -15.94 11.52
N GLY A 534 -6.59 -15.35 12.37
CA GLY A 534 -6.87 -15.22 13.80
C GLY A 534 -5.69 -14.86 14.69
N LEU A 535 -5.95 -14.86 16.00
CA LEU A 535 -5.00 -14.71 17.09
C LEU A 535 -4.87 -16.03 17.84
N VAL A 536 -3.66 -16.42 18.21
CA VAL A 536 -3.38 -17.63 18.99
C VAL A 536 -2.68 -17.27 20.29
N LEU A 537 -3.15 -17.80 21.42
CA LEU A 537 -2.55 -17.64 22.75
C LEU A 537 -1.59 -18.79 23.09
N ASP A 538 -0.80 -18.64 24.15
CA ASP A 538 0.17 -19.65 24.60
C ASP A 538 -0.41 -21.04 24.85
N GLY A 539 -1.67 -21.13 25.29
CA GLY A 539 -2.37 -22.41 25.48
C GLY A 539 -2.84 -23.07 24.18
N GLY A 540 -2.55 -22.48 23.01
CA GLY A 540 -2.93 -22.97 21.69
C GLY A 540 -4.35 -22.60 21.24
N GLN A 541 -5.09 -21.85 22.05
CA GLN A 541 -6.45 -21.41 21.71
C GLN A 541 -6.40 -20.35 20.61
N SER A 542 -7.24 -20.55 19.59
CA SER A 542 -7.34 -19.67 18.42
C SER A 542 -8.64 -18.89 18.47
N PHE A 543 -8.54 -17.58 18.25
CA PHE A 543 -9.67 -16.66 18.20
C PHE A 543 -9.70 -15.92 16.87
N ALA A 544 -10.90 -15.56 16.42
CA ALA A 544 -11.05 -14.68 15.27
C ALA A 544 -10.43 -13.30 15.56
N LEU A 545 -9.95 -12.63 14.51
CA LEU A 545 -9.42 -11.28 14.64
C LEU A 545 -10.49 -10.32 15.20
N PRO A 546 -10.13 -9.47 16.17
CA PRO A 546 -11.01 -8.38 16.61
C PRO A 546 -11.29 -7.43 15.44
N ARG A 547 -12.43 -6.74 15.49
CA ARG A 547 -12.88 -5.79 14.45
C ARG A 547 -13.08 -4.38 15.04
N GLY A 548 -12.99 -3.37 14.19
CA GLY A 548 -13.22 -1.97 14.58
C GLY A 548 -12.26 -1.49 15.67
N THR A 549 -12.79 -0.82 16.69
CA THR A 549 -11.99 -0.23 17.79
C THR A 549 -11.20 -1.27 18.59
N ALA A 550 -11.72 -2.49 18.73
CA ALA A 550 -11.00 -3.59 19.37
C ALA A 550 -9.74 -3.95 18.56
N ALA A 551 -9.84 -3.99 17.23
CA ALA A 551 -8.70 -4.25 16.34
C ALA A 551 -7.61 -3.19 16.52
N GLN A 552 -7.99 -1.91 16.43
CA GLN A 552 -7.08 -0.78 16.58
C GLN A 552 -6.37 -0.79 17.94
N ARG A 553 -7.11 -1.13 19.01
CA ARG A 553 -6.54 -1.27 20.36
C ARG A 553 -5.47 -2.35 20.41
N TRP A 554 -5.74 -3.54 19.88
CA TRP A 554 -4.79 -4.65 19.86
C TRP A 554 -3.54 -4.32 19.05
N LEU A 555 -3.70 -3.75 17.86
CA LEU A 555 -2.57 -3.31 17.02
C LEU A 555 -1.70 -2.27 17.72
N LYS A 556 -2.33 -1.30 18.40
CA LYS A 556 -1.63 -0.29 19.20
C LYS A 556 -0.90 -0.89 20.40
N ILE A 557 -1.51 -1.83 21.12
CA ILE A 557 -0.87 -2.54 22.25
C ILE A 557 0.36 -3.31 21.75
N ALA A 558 0.21 -4.07 20.66
CA ALA A 558 1.27 -4.88 20.10
C ALA A 558 2.36 -4.07 19.37
N GLY A 559 2.10 -2.79 19.08
CA GLY A 559 3.03 -1.94 18.33
C GLY A 559 3.22 -2.36 16.87
N VAL A 560 2.19 -2.97 16.28
CA VAL A 560 2.24 -3.49 14.90
C VAL A 560 1.16 -2.82 14.04
N PRO A 561 1.43 -2.57 12.74
CA PRO A 561 0.47 -1.92 11.86
C PRO A 561 -0.62 -2.87 11.36
N SER A 562 -0.42 -4.19 11.43
CA SER A 562 -1.44 -5.18 11.09
C SER A 562 -1.21 -6.51 11.82
N PHE A 563 -2.24 -7.37 11.87
CA PHE A 563 -2.15 -8.69 12.51
C PHE A 563 -1.34 -9.71 11.73
N SER A 564 -1.10 -9.49 10.44
CA SER A 564 -0.36 -10.43 9.58
C SER A 564 1.04 -9.96 9.23
N ALA A 565 1.39 -8.71 9.52
CA ALA A 565 2.56 -8.06 8.96
C ALA A 565 2.94 -6.72 9.60
N PHE A 566 4.22 -6.36 9.46
CA PHE A 566 4.71 -5.00 9.68
C PHE A 566 4.48 -4.04 8.48
N GLY A 567 3.94 -4.54 7.37
CA GLY A 567 3.73 -3.77 6.15
C GLY A 567 3.49 -4.65 4.92
N PRO A 568 3.30 -4.05 3.73
CA PRO A 568 3.18 -4.82 2.49
C PRO A 568 4.44 -5.66 2.25
N ASP A 569 4.29 -6.85 1.65
CA ASP A 569 5.41 -7.73 1.26
C ASP A 569 6.16 -7.17 0.04
N SER A 570 6.67 -5.96 0.17
CA SER A 570 7.37 -5.19 -0.87
C SER A 570 8.61 -5.90 -1.41
N ARG A 571 9.16 -6.85 -0.65
CA ARG A 571 10.37 -7.60 -0.97
C ARG A 571 10.11 -9.06 -1.34
N GLY A 572 8.84 -9.47 -1.47
CA GLY A 572 8.49 -10.81 -1.91
C GLY A 572 8.95 -11.94 -0.98
N LEU A 573 9.18 -11.67 0.31
CA LEU A 573 9.62 -12.68 1.27
C LEU A 573 8.51 -13.69 1.54
N ARG A 574 7.25 -13.25 1.62
CA ARG A 574 6.09 -14.14 1.77
C ARG A 574 5.76 -14.81 0.44
N PHE A 575 5.82 -14.06 -0.67
CA PHE A 575 5.60 -14.63 -2.01
C PHE A 575 6.57 -15.78 -2.33
N LEU A 576 7.83 -15.66 -1.91
CA LEU A 576 8.87 -16.68 -2.10
C LEU A 576 8.95 -17.70 -0.95
N GLU A 577 8.10 -17.57 0.08
CA GLU A 577 8.15 -18.35 1.32
C GLU A 577 9.57 -18.44 1.90
N ILE A 578 10.26 -17.31 2.08
CA ILE A 578 11.57 -17.28 2.72
C ILE A 578 11.41 -17.58 4.22
N ARG A 579 12.05 -18.67 4.68
CA ARG A 579 11.92 -19.21 6.04
C ARG A 579 13.22 -19.14 6.86
N ASP A 580 14.35 -18.84 6.22
CA ASP A 580 15.69 -18.78 6.83
C ASP A 580 16.01 -19.94 7.81
N VAL A 581 15.83 -21.17 7.33
CA VAL A 581 15.96 -22.39 8.14
C VAL A 581 17.35 -22.51 8.82
N PRO A 582 17.43 -23.13 10.01
CA PRO A 582 18.67 -23.19 10.81
C PRO A 582 19.71 -24.19 10.31
N TYR A 583 19.39 -25.00 9.30
CA TYR A 583 20.27 -26.03 8.74
C TYR A 583 20.70 -25.70 7.31
N GLU A 584 21.81 -26.25 6.84
CA GLU A 584 22.25 -26.12 5.45
C GLU A 584 21.29 -26.86 4.51
N ILE A 585 20.47 -26.13 3.73
CA ILE A 585 19.44 -26.74 2.86
C ILE A 585 20.08 -27.71 1.87
N ALA A 586 21.26 -27.37 1.35
CA ALA A 586 21.96 -28.19 0.37
C ALA A 586 22.41 -29.56 0.90
N ARG A 587 22.50 -29.74 2.22
CA ARG A 587 22.89 -31.01 2.88
C ARG A 587 21.75 -31.70 3.62
N ALA A 588 20.59 -31.07 3.75
CA ALA A 588 19.45 -31.65 4.43
C ALA A 588 18.93 -32.93 3.75
N GLU A 589 18.38 -33.83 4.57
CA GLU A 589 17.75 -35.09 4.15
C GLU A 589 16.48 -34.87 3.32
N ALA A 590 16.16 -35.83 2.46
CA ALA A 590 15.02 -35.74 1.51
C ALA A 590 13.66 -35.53 2.20
N GLU A 591 13.43 -36.21 3.33
CA GLU A 591 12.19 -36.08 4.09
C GLU A 591 12.07 -34.69 4.72
N LYS A 592 13.18 -34.16 5.24
CA LYS A 592 13.22 -32.82 5.83
C LYS A 592 12.95 -31.74 4.78
N LEU A 593 13.54 -31.86 3.60
CA LEU A 593 13.27 -30.92 2.49
C LEU A 593 11.81 -30.93 2.04
N ARG A 594 11.17 -32.12 1.98
CA ARG A 594 9.76 -32.25 1.58
C ARG A 594 8.79 -31.77 2.65
N ALA A 595 9.15 -31.88 3.92
CA ALA A 595 8.36 -31.37 5.04
C ALA A 595 8.42 -29.83 5.12
N ASP A 596 9.60 -29.25 4.90
CA ASP A 596 9.84 -27.82 5.17
C ASP A 596 9.51 -26.89 3.99
N PHE A 597 9.45 -27.41 2.76
CA PHE A 597 9.23 -26.60 1.56
C PHE A 597 8.02 -27.08 0.74
N SER A 598 7.08 -26.18 0.48
CA SER A 598 5.83 -26.45 -0.23
C SER A 598 6.03 -26.77 -1.73
N GLY A 599 7.15 -26.34 -2.32
CA GLY A 599 7.37 -26.42 -3.76
C GLY A 599 8.78 -26.10 -4.22
N LEU A 600 9.00 -26.28 -5.53
CA LEU A 600 10.27 -26.01 -6.22
C LEU A 600 10.76 -24.57 -6.00
N LEU A 601 9.88 -23.57 -6.19
CA LEU A 601 10.26 -22.16 -6.11
C LEU A 601 10.68 -21.74 -4.68
N PRO A 602 9.89 -22.03 -3.63
CA PRO A 602 10.31 -21.81 -2.24
C PRO A 602 11.66 -22.44 -1.89
N LEU A 603 11.87 -23.70 -2.29
CA LEU A 603 13.13 -24.39 -2.03
C LEU A 603 14.32 -23.66 -2.70
N MET A 604 14.20 -23.31 -3.97
CA MET A 604 15.26 -22.60 -4.69
C MET A 604 15.54 -21.21 -4.10
N ALA A 605 14.48 -20.48 -3.73
CA ALA A 605 14.59 -19.14 -3.17
C ALA A 605 15.30 -19.16 -1.81
N ASN A 606 14.98 -20.15 -0.96
CA ASN A 606 15.62 -20.29 0.35
C ASN A 606 17.10 -20.73 0.24
N VAL A 607 17.46 -21.56 -0.74
CA VAL A 607 18.89 -21.88 -1.01
C VAL A 607 19.66 -20.62 -1.41
N LEU A 608 19.10 -19.81 -2.30
CA LEU A 608 19.69 -18.52 -2.69
C LEU A 608 19.78 -17.54 -1.52
N TRP A 609 18.73 -17.50 -0.70
CA TRP A 609 18.68 -16.67 0.51
C TRP A 609 19.80 -16.99 1.49
N GLN A 610 20.04 -18.27 1.79
CA GLN A 610 21.12 -18.67 2.70
C GLN A 610 22.50 -18.19 2.22
N VAL A 611 22.69 -18.12 0.91
CA VAL A 611 23.95 -17.68 0.30
C VAL A 611 24.03 -16.17 0.25
N GLY A 612 22.96 -15.48 -0.15
CA GLY A 612 22.89 -14.01 -0.12
C GLY A 612 23.04 -13.43 1.28
N CYS A 613 22.63 -14.16 2.32
CA CYS A 613 22.87 -13.82 3.72
C CYS A 613 24.31 -14.15 4.19
N GLY A 614 25.16 -14.70 3.32
CA GLY A 614 26.55 -15.05 3.63
C GLY A 614 26.73 -16.28 4.53
N ARG A 615 25.69 -17.09 4.78
CA ARG A 615 25.77 -18.26 5.69
C ARG A 615 26.58 -19.41 5.08
N TYR A 616 26.47 -19.58 3.77
CA TYR A 616 27.18 -20.62 3.03
C TYR A 616 27.70 -20.08 1.70
N ARG A 617 28.76 -20.72 1.20
CA ARG A 617 29.31 -20.47 -0.15
C ARG A 617 29.45 -21.80 -0.87
N TYR A 618 28.92 -21.87 -2.09
CA TYR A 618 28.92 -23.09 -2.90
C TYR A 618 29.73 -22.96 -4.19
N GLY A 619 30.67 -22.02 -4.20
CA GLY A 619 31.44 -21.59 -5.36
C GLY A 619 31.03 -20.20 -5.83
N ASP A 620 31.76 -19.71 -6.82
CA ASP A 620 31.69 -18.35 -7.36
C ASP A 620 31.11 -18.30 -8.77
N GLY A 621 31.01 -19.41 -9.50
CA GLY A 621 30.37 -19.44 -10.81
C GLY A 621 28.83 -19.51 -10.74
N PHE A 622 28.13 -18.61 -11.44
CA PHE A 622 26.65 -18.60 -11.53
C PHE A 622 26.06 -19.95 -11.99
N ALA A 623 26.56 -20.50 -13.10
CA ALA A 623 26.12 -21.81 -13.59
C ALA A 623 26.58 -22.95 -12.68
N GLY A 624 27.78 -22.83 -12.12
CA GLY A 624 28.32 -23.77 -11.13
C GLY A 624 27.43 -23.89 -9.90
N PHE A 625 26.85 -22.77 -9.44
CA PHE A 625 25.89 -22.72 -8.35
C PHE A 625 24.62 -23.50 -8.67
N PHE A 626 24.11 -23.42 -9.90
CA PHE A 626 22.98 -24.26 -10.28
C PHE A 626 23.36 -25.75 -10.28
N TYR A 627 24.49 -26.11 -10.89
CA TYR A 627 24.84 -27.51 -11.09
C TYR A 627 25.32 -28.23 -9.82
N ARG A 628 25.95 -27.52 -8.88
CA ARG A 628 26.52 -28.12 -7.67
C ARG A 628 25.49 -28.17 -6.52
N PRO A 629 25.21 -27.08 -5.78
CA PRO A 629 24.29 -27.15 -4.65
C PRO A 629 22.83 -27.29 -5.10
N MET A 630 22.39 -26.52 -6.10
CA MET A 630 20.95 -26.43 -6.41
C MET A 630 20.43 -27.74 -7.01
N GLN A 631 21.06 -28.25 -8.07
CA GLN A 631 20.61 -29.47 -8.75
C GLN A 631 20.59 -30.68 -7.81
N ALA A 632 21.62 -30.83 -6.96
CA ALA A 632 21.68 -31.90 -5.97
C ALA A 632 20.54 -31.81 -4.95
N THR A 633 20.24 -30.60 -4.47
CA THR A 633 19.13 -30.34 -3.55
C THR A 633 17.78 -30.67 -4.18
N LEU A 634 17.55 -30.22 -5.42
CA LEU A 634 16.31 -30.48 -6.14
C LEU A 634 16.12 -31.96 -6.46
N TYR A 635 17.20 -32.68 -6.75
CA TYR A 635 17.16 -34.14 -6.93
C TYR A 635 16.75 -34.83 -5.63
N ARG A 636 17.38 -34.46 -4.51
CA ARG A 636 17.11 -35.06 -3.19
C ARG A 636 15.68 -34.79 -2.72
N ALA A 637 15.14 -33.59 -2.98
CA ALA A 637 13.76 -33.24 -2.68
C ALA A 637 12.72 -33.89 -3.61
N GLY A 638 13.16 -34.54 -4.71
CA GLY A 638 12.29 -35.22 -5.66
C GLY A 638 11.71 -34.33 -6.76
N TYR A 639 12.16 -33.08 -6.90
CA TYR A 639 11.75 -32.18 -8.00
C TYR A 639 12.50 -32.45 -9.32
N LEU A 640 13.59 -33.22 -9.25
CA LEU A 640 14.38 -33.68 -10.38
C LEU A 640 14.65 -35.19 -10.24
N THR A 641 14.43 -35.96 -11.30
CA THR A 641 14.72 -37.41 -11.34
C THR A 641 15.85 -37.74 -12.32
N ARG A 642 16.49 -38.91 -12.17
CA ARG A 642 17.56 -39.37 -13.09
C ARG A 642 17.08 -39.41 -14.56
N ARG A 643 15.87 -39.93 -14.81
CA ARG A 643 15.24 -39.94 -16.15
C ARG A 643 14.97 -38.54 -16.72
N GLN A 644 14.77 -37.53 -15.87
CA GLN A 644 14.59 -36.15 -16.31
C GLN A 644 15.91 -35.43 -16.58
N LEU A 645 17.02 -35.85 -15.96
CA LEU A 645 18.37 -35.35 -16.26
C LEU A 645 18.87 -35.80 -17.64
N GLU A 646 18.48 -37.01 -18.07
CA GLU A 646 18.76 -37.54 -19.41
C GLU A 646 18.00 -36.78 -20.50
N ARG A 647 16.90 -36.11 -20.16
CA ARG A 647 16.09 -35.29 -21.07
C ARG A 647 16.48 -33.82 -20.95
N MET A 648 17.37 -33.35 -21.82
CA MET A 648 17.87 -31.96 -21.84
C MET A 648 16.77 -30.90 -21.63
N SER A 649 15.61 -31.07 -22.28
CA SER A 649 14.50 -30.08 -22.22
C SER A 649 13.85 -29.85 -20.86
N VAL A 650 13.95 -30.79 -19.90
CA VAL A 650 13.40 -30.60 -18.54
C VAL A 650 14.41 -29.85 -17.68
N LYS A 651 15.68 -30.25 -17.76
CA LYS A 651 16.80 -29.63 -17.06
C LYS A 651 16.94 -28.15 -17.45
N ASP A 652 16.86 -27.85 -18.74
CA ASP A 652 16.96 -26.47 -19.25
C ASP A 652 15.80 -25.60 -18.76
N ARG A 653 14.57 -26.14 -18.68
CA ARG A 653 13.42 -25.41 -18.13
C ARG A 653 13.59 -25.05 -16.65
N ILE A 654 14.17 -25.95 -15.85
CA ILE A 654 14.43 -25.67 -14.42
C ILE A 654 15.58 -24.68 -14.28
N TYR A 655 16.62 -24.80 -15.10
CA TYR A 655 17.70 -23.81 -15.16
C TYR A 655 17.19 -22.41 -15.52
N LEU A 656 16.30 -22.30 -16.52
CA LEU A 656 15.67 -21.02 -16.86
C LEU A 656 14.82 -20.46 -15.71
N ARG A 657 14.11 -21.32 -14.95
CA ARG A 657 13.41 -20.89 -13.72
C ARG A 657 14.36 -20.38 -12.66
N PHE A 658 15.53 -21.01 -12.50
CA PHE A 658 16.59 -20.54 -11.62
C PHE A 658 17.09 -19.15 -12.03
N CYS A 659 17.47 -18.97 -13.30
CA CYS A 659 17.92 -17.67 -13.82
C CYS A 659 16.87 -16.58 -13.57
N ASN A 660 15.60 -16.86 -13.88
CA ASN A 660 14.51 -15.91 -13.67
C ASN A 660 14.28 -15.59 -12.18
N LEU A 661 14.40 -16.59 -11.30
CA LEU A 661 14.27 -16.38 -9.86
C LEU A 661 15.40 -15.50 -9.32
N VAL A 662 16.66 -15.79 -9.66
CA VAL A 662 17.80 -14.97 -9.23
C VAL A 662 17.64 -13.53 -9.70
N THR A 663 17.31 -13.32 -10.97
CA THR A 663 17.05 -11.98 -11.52
C THR A 663 15.92 -11.29 -10.77
N LYS A 664 14.82 -11.98 -10.43
CA LYS A 664 13.73 -11.38 -9.64
C LYS A 664 14.18 -11.03 -8.23
N MET A 665 14.91 -11.91 -7.55
CA MET A 665 15.42 -11.66 -6.19
C MET A 665 16.38 -10.47 -6.15
N VAL A 666 17.21 -10.29 -7.18
CA VAL A 666 18.16 -9.16 -7.29
C VAL A 666 17.49 -7.88 -7.77
N LYS A 667 16.80 -7.92 -8.93
CA LYS A 667 16.29 -6.72 -9.63
C LYS A 667 14.93 -6.26 -9.12
N VAL A 668 14.00 -7.20 -8.89
CA VAL A 668 12.58 -6.90 -8.59
C VAL A 668 12.35 -6.78 -7.09
N TYR A 669 12.73 -7.80 -6.34
CA TYR A 669 12.52 -7.89 -4.90
C TYR A 669 13.63 -7.22 -4.08
N ARG A 670 14.79 -6.94 -4.72
CA ARG A 670 15.96 -6.30 -4.13
C ARG A 670 16.37 -6.93 -2.79
N LEU A 671 16.36 -8.27 -2.73
CA LEU A 671 16.68 -9.04 -1.53
C LEU A 671 18.17 -9.07 -1.23
N PHE A 672 18.98 -9.14 -2.28
CA PHE A 672 20.44 -9.11 -2.25
C PHE A 672 20.97 -8.73 -3.64
N ASP A 673 22.27 -8.45 -3.74
CA ASP A 673 22.98 -8.28 -4.99
C ASP A 673 23.77 -9.55 -5.38
N TYR A 674 24.47 -9.49 -6.52
CA TYR A 674 25.30 -10.61 -6.99
C TYR A 674 26.62 -10.77 -6.22
N ASP A 675 27.13 -9.73 -5.54
CA ASP A 675 28.32 -9.83 -4.69
C ASP A 675 28.02 -10.63 -3.42
N GLN A 676 26.84 -10.39 -2.85
CA GLN A 676 26.33 -11.12 -1.70
C GLN A 676 26.12 -12.61 -2.02
N LEU A 677 25.77 -12.95 -3.26
CA LEU A 677 25.76 -14.34 -3.73
C LEU A 677 27.16 -14.93 -3.98
N GLY A 678 28.19 -14.09 -3.98
CA GLY A 678 29.58 -14.48 -4.23
C GLY A 678 29.87 -14.81 -5.69
N PHE A 679 29.03 -14.37 -6.64
CA PHE A 679 29.19 -14.75 -8.03
C PHE A 679 30.27 -13.94 -8.73
N SER A 680 31.36 -14.58 -9.16
CA SER A 680 32.46 -13.99 -9.93
C SER A 680 32.04 -13.66 -11.37
N ASP A 681 32.85 -12.82 -12.03
CA ASP A 681 32.66 -12.50 -13.44
C ASP A 681 32.82 -13.77 -14.28
N PRO A 682 31.77 -14.23 -14.98
CA PRO A 682 31.87 -15.46 -15.73
C PRO A 682 32.80 -15.35 -16.95
N PHE A 683 33.08 -14.14 -17.44
CA PHE A 683 33.85 -13.92 -18.67
C PHE A 683 34.66 -12.61 -18.62
N PRO A 684 35.66 -12.48 -17.72
CA PRO A 684 36.47 -11.27 -17.64
C PRO A 684 37.22 -10.95 -18.94
N GLU A 685 37.59 -11.96 -19.72
CA GLU A 685 38.26 -11.83 -21.02
C GLU A 685 37.40 -11.19 -22.11
N ASN A 686 36.08 -11.13 -21.90
CA ASN A 686 35.15 -10.48 -22.81
C ASN A 686 35.03 -8.97 -22.52
N ARG A 687 35.83 -8.41 -21.61
CA ARG A 687 35.87 -6.98 -21.32
C ARG A 687 37.30 -6.46 -21.41
N ILE A 688 37.47 -5.32 -22.08
CA ILE A 688 38.72 -4.57 -22.11
C ILE A 688 38.39 -3.12 -21.77
N LEU A 689 39.06 -2.53 -20.78
CA LEU A 689 38.81 -1.14 -20.40
C LEU A 689 39.54 -0.18 -21.34
N GLY A 690 38.89 0.93 -21.67
CA GLY A 690 39.49 1.97 -22.50
C GLY A 690 40.52 2.78 -21.73
N GLU A 691 41.71 2.95 -22.30
CA GLU A 691 42.76 3.77 -21.71
C GLU A 691 42.61 5.26 -22.06
N ARG A 692 42.01 5.56 -23.21
CA ARG A 692 41.84 6.94 -23.73
C ARG A 692 40.41 7.45 -23.60
N GLN A 693 39.44 6.58 -23.90
CA GLN A 693 38.02 6.92 -23.89
C GLN A 693 37.21 5.86 -23.12
N PRO A 694 37.48 5.65 -21.81
CA PRO A 694 36.81 4.64 -21.00
C PRO A 694 35.29 4.80 -20.94
N GLN A 695 34.79 6.03 -21.12
CA GLN A 695 33.37 6.37 -21.16
C GLN A 695 32.65 5.87 -22.41
N ARG A 696 33.37 5.57 -23.50
CA ARG A 696 32.80 5.00 -24.72
C ARG A 696 32.88 3.48 -24.65
N ILE A 697 31.74 2.81 -24.71
CA ILE A 697 31.62 1.36 -24.64
C ILE A 697 31.28 0.82 -26.02
N LEU A 698 32.20 0.10 -26.63
CA LEU A 698 31.98 -0.74 -27.80
C LEU A 698 31.38 -2.08 -27.36
N LEU A 699 30.08 -2.24 -27.56
CA LEU A 699 29.36 -3.48 -27.33
C LEU A 699 29.43 -4.37 -28.57
N LEU A 700 29.93 -5.60 -28.41
CA LEU A 700 30.07 -6.59 -29.47
C LEU A 700 29.16 -7.80 -29.25
N GLU A 701 28.53 -8.26 -30.33
CA GLU A 701 27.92 -9.59 -30.38
C GLU A 701 28.94 -10.67 -30.78
N LYS A 702 28.74 -11.91 -30.33
CA LYS A 702 29.64 -13.03 -30.64
C LYS A 702 29.69 -13.32 -32.15
N GLY A 703 30.88 -13.16 -32.74
CA GLY A 703 31.22 -13.65 -34.08
C GLY A 703 32.72 -13.50 -34.34
N ASP A 704 33.34 -14.45 -35.05
CA ASP A 704 34.82 -14.54 -35.13
C ASP A 704 35.46 -13.27 -35.73
N ARG A 705 34.92 -12.74 -36.83
CA ARG A 705 35.40 -11.47 -37.43
C ARG A 705 34.97 -10.21 -36.65
N ILE A 706 33.75 -10.19 -36.10
CA ILE A 706 33.25 -9.07 -35.30
C ILE A 706 34.15 -8.85 -34.07
N ALA A 707 34.52 -9.94 -33.40
CA ALA A 707 35.42 -9.90 -32.25
C ALA A 707 36.83 -9.44 -32.64
N GLU A 708 37.36 -9.91 -33.78
CA GLU A 708 38.67 -9.50 -34.29
C GLU A 708 38.71 -7.99 -34.58
N TRP A 709 37.80 -7.49 -35.41
CA TRP A 709 37.76 -6.08 -35.79
C TRP A 709 37.35 -5.16 -34.65
N GLY A 710 36.46 -5.60 -33.77
CA GLY A 710 36.12 -4.85 -32.57
C GLY A 710 37.33 -4.67 -31.64
N ARG A 711 38.19 -5.69 -31.52
CA ARG A 711 39.45 -5.57 -30.76
C ARG A 711 40.46 -4.64 -31.44
N LEU A 712 40.59 -4.69 -32.77
CA LEU A 712 41.44 -3.74 -33.50
C LEU A 712 40.94 -2.30 -33.30
N LEU A 713 39.64 -2.06 -33.42
CA LEU A 713 39.03 -0.74 -33.22
C LEU A 713 39.25 -0.26 -31.78
N GLN A 714 39.10 -1.16 -30.80
CA GLN A 714 39.39 -0.88 -29.40
C GLN A 714 40.85 -0.46 -29.19
N GLN A 715 41.81 -1.16 -29.81
CA GLN A 715 43.24 -0.83 -29.73
C GLN A 715 43.54 0.53 -30.38
N GLU A 716 42.97 0.80 -31.56
CA GLU A 716 43.23 2.04 -32.32
C GLU A 716 42.69 3.29 -31.66
N PHE A 717 41.53 3.22 -31.00
CA PHE A 717 40.85 4.39 -30.43
C PHE A 717 40.81 4.41 -28.89
N GLY A 718 41.16 3.30 -28.23
CA GLY A 718 41.33 3.23 -26.78
C GLY A 718 40.03 3.35 -25.97
N MET A 719 38.92 2.88 -26.54
CA MET A 719 37.60 2.83 -25.91
C MET A 719 37.44 1.58 -25.02
N THR A 720 36.40 1.53 -24.19
CA THR A 720 36.03 0.30 -23.46
C THR A 720 35.33 -0.67 -24.41
N LEU A 721 35.66 -1.95 -24.37
CA LEU A 721 35.02 -3.01 -25.14
C LEU A 721 34.31 -3.98 -24.20
N LEU A 722 33.08 -4.33 -24.52
CA LEU A 722 32.32 -5.40 -23.90
C LEU A 722 31.81 -6.35 -24.99
N GLN A 723 32.24 -7.60 -24.95
CA GLN A 723 31.73 -8.67 -25.80
C GLN A 723 30.70 -9.50 -25.05
N THR A 724 29.55 -9.77 -25.66
CA THR A 724 28.50 -10.59 -25.05
C THR A 724 28.09 -11.73 -25.97
N GLN A 725 27.59 -12.82 -25.39
CA GLN A 725 27.05 -13.97 -26.13
C GLN A 725 25.52 -13.84 -26.22
N GLY A 726 25.06 -12.79 -26.90
CA GLY A 726 23.67 -12.34 -26.93
C GLY A 726 23.40 -11.23 -25.91
N ASN A 727 22.16 -11.14 -25.41
CA ASN A 727 21.77 -10.06 -24.49
C ASN A 727 22.67 -9.98 -23.25
N PRO A 728 23.12 -8.76 -22.86
CA PRO A 728 23.99 -8.58 -21.71
C PRO A 728 23.28 -9.00 -20.42
N SER A 729 23.83 -10.00 -19.73
CA SER A 729 23.28 -10.41 -18.43
C SER A 729 23.51 -9.33 -17.37
N LEU A 730 22.58 -9.22 -16.41
CA LEU A 730 22.71 -8.25 -15.31
C LEU A 730 24.02 -8.46 -14.51
N LEU A 731 24.47 -9.73 -14.36
CA LEU A 731 25.74 -10.07 -13.73
C LEU A 731 26.95 -9.53 -14.50
N ALA A 732 26.98 -9.67 -15.82
CA ALA A 732 28.09 -9.15 -16.64
C ALA A 732 28.16 -7.61 -16.57
N VAL A 733 27.00 -6.94 -16.58
CA VAL A 733 26.94 -5.47 -16.50
C VAL A 733 27.38 -4.95 -15.13
N LYS A 734 27.10 -5.67 -14.04
CA LYS A 734 27.67 -5.36 -12.72
C LYS A 734 29.19 -5.25 -12.76
N TYR A 735 29.86 -6.23 -13.36
CA TYR A 735 31.32 -6.25 -13.42
C TYR A 735 31.89 -5.17 -14.33
N LEU A 736 31.21 -4.88 -15.43
CA LEU A 736 31.54 -3.71 -16.25
C LEU A 736 31.40 -2.41 -15.42
N ARG A 737 30.29 -2.25 -14.70
CA ARG A 737 30.04 -1.06 -13.87
C ARG A 737 31.09 -0.87 -12.80
N GLU A 738 31.46 -1.93 -12.08
CA GLU A 738 32.51 -1.87 -11.06
C GLU A 738 33.86 -1.47 -11.67
N ALA A 739 34.16 -1.93 -12.88
CA ALA A 739 35.37 -1.51 -13.58
C ALA A 739 35.32 -0.05 -14.07
N LEU A 740 34.11 0.50 -14.30
CA LEU A 740 33.86 1.88 -14.69
C LEU A 740 33.43 2.78 -13.52
N LYS A 741 33.63 2.35 -12.27
CA LYS A 741 33.18 3.05 -11.05
C LYS A 741 33.39 4.57 -11.02
N PRO A 742 34.54 5.14 -11.46
CA PRO A 742 34.74 6.59 -11.45
C PRO A 742 33.84 7.37 -12.42
N LEU A 743 33.19 6.70 -13.38
CA LEU A 743 32.31 7.33 -14.35
C LEU A 743 30.85 7.26 -13.87
N SER A 744 30.15 8.38 -14.00
CA SER A 744 28.69 8.48 -13.80
C SER A 744 27.93 8.25 -15.11
N GLU A 745 28.54 8.58 -16.25
CA GLU A 745 27.94 8.59 -17.57
C GLU A 745 28.82 7.87 -18.59
N VAL A 746 28.17 7.18 -19.54
CA VAL A 746 28.82 6.44 -20.63
C VAL A 746 28.06 6.57 -21.94
N GLU A 747 28.73 6.29 -23.04
CA GLU A 747 28.17 6.20 -24.38
C GLU A 747 28.27 4.75 -24.86
N ILE A 748 27.24 4.21 -25.49
CA ILE A 748 27.24 2.84 -26.03
C ILE A 748 27.28 2.90 -27.55
N TYR A 749 28.24 2.18 -28.12
CA TYR A 749 28.41 1.98 -29.55
C TYR A 749 28.31 0.49 -29.85
N PHE A 750 27.34 0.08 -30.66
CA PHE A 750 27.07 -1.32 -30.91
C PHE A 750 27.60 -1.78 -32.26
N TYR A 751 28.47 -2.79 -32.25
CA TYR A 751 28.93 -3.51 -33.43
C TYR A 751 28.46 -4.96 -33.36
N GLY A 752 27.34 -5.22 -34.02
CA GLY A 752 26.68 -6.52 -34.10
C GLY A 752 25.59 -6.48 -35.16
N ASP A 753 24.81 -7.55 -35.25
CA ASP A 753 23.91 -7.74 -36.39
C ASP A 753 22.81 -6.69 -36.44
N PHE A 754 22.48 -6.25 -37.65
CA PHE A 754 21.34 -5.38 -37.90
C PHE A 754 20.08 -6.23 -38.00
N ASP A 755 19.55 -6.68 -36.85
CA ASP A 755 18.31 -7.44 -36.72
C ASP A 755 17.60 -7.14 -35.39
N GLN A 756 16.48 -7.82 -35.11
CA GLN A 756 15.72 -7.61 -33.86
C GLN A 756 16.48 -7.99 -32.58
N ALA A 757 17.45 -8.90 -32.65
CA ALA A 757 18.23 -9.29 -31.48
C ALA A 757 19.31 -8.25 -31.20
N GLY A 758 20.07 -7.85 -32.22
CA GLY A 758 21.07 -6.80 -32.13
C GLY A 758 20.47 -5.43 -31.77
N TRP A 759 19.23 -5.15 -32.18
CA TRP A 759 18.55 -3.90 -31.83
C TRP A 759 18.30 -3.73 -30.31
N ASP A 760 18.07 -4.86 -29.61
CA ASP A 760 17.70 -4.90 -28.19
C ASP A 760 18.89 -4.88 -27.24
N MET A 761 20.04 -5.35 -27.71
CA MET A 761 21.24 -5.54 -26.88
C MET A 761 21.74 -4.23 -26.24
N PRO A 762 21.89 -3.11 -26.98
CA PRO A 762 22.35 -1.84 -26.40
C PRO A 762 21.36 -1.26 -25.39
N THR A 763 20.06 -1.37 -25.68
CA THR A 763 18.98 -0.93 -24.78
C THR A 763 18.97 -1.74 -23.49
N THR A 764 19.21 -3.05 -23.58
CA THR A 764 19.34 -3.93 -22.41
C THR A 764 20.56 -3.55 -21.57
N LEU A 765 21.70 -3.24 -22.20
CA LEU A 765 22.90 -2.76 -21.51
C LEU A 765 22.63 -1.46 -20.76
N ARG A 766 22.03 -0.46 -21.41
CA ARG A 766 21.62 0.81 -20.79
C ARG A 766 20.77 0.58 -19.54
N ASN A 767 19.72 -0.23 -19.65
CA ASN A 767 18.80 -0.48 -18.54
C ASN A 767 19.50 -1.14 -17.34
N HIS A 768 20.47 -2.02 -17.60
CA HIS A 768 21.28 -2.65 -16.56
C HIS A 768 22.32 -1.68 -15.95
N LEU A 769 22.95 -0.81 -16.74
CA LEU A 769 23.86 0.23 -16.23
C LEU A 769 23.11 1.21 -15.31
N ARG A 770 21.92 1.65 -15.74
CA ARG A 770 21.03 2.51 -14.94
C ARG A 770 20.64 1.86 -13.62
N PHE A 771 20.34 0.55 -13.62
CA PHE A 771 20.08 -0.20 -12.39
C PHE A 771 21.26 -0.13 -11.40
N TYR A 772 22.50 -0.07 -11.89
CA TYR A 772 23.71 0.10 -11.09
C TYR A 772 24.20 1.57 -11.00
N GLY A 773 23.33 2.54 -11.24
CA GLY A 773 23.62 3.96 -11.06
C GLY A 773 24.66 4.52 -12.02
N CYS A 774 24.64 4.10 -13.29
CA CYS A 774 25.38 4.72 -14.37
C CYS A 774 24.43 5.03 -15.53
N GLU A 775 24.39 6.29 -15.93
CA GLU A 775 23.53 6.75 -17.03
C GLU A 775 24.22 6.54 -18.38
N CYS A 776 23.41 6.31 -19.42
CA CYS A 776 23.89 6.20 -20.79
C CYS A 776 23.37 7.39 -21.58
N THR A 777 24.25 8.31 -21.94
CA THR A 777 23.88 9.56 -22.63
C THR A 777 23.65 9.35 -24.12
N ARG A 778 24.24 8.30 -24.71
CA ARG A 778 24.18 8.06 -26.15
C ARG A 778 24.20 6.57 -26.50
N ILE A 779 23.40 6.17 -27.49
CA ILE A 779 23.45 4.84 -28.11
C ILE A 779 23.59 5.00 -29.62
N GLU A 780 24.67 4.46 -30.18
CA GLU A 780 24.93 4.44 -31.62
C GLU A 780 25.13 3.00 -32.13
N ARG A 781 24.83 2.79 -33.41
CA ARG A 781 24.97 1.48 -34.07
C ARG A 781 25.88 1.62 -35.29
N LEU A 782 26.91 0.77 -35.33
CA LEU A 782 27.90 0.79 -36.42
C LEU A 782 27.35 0.13 -37.70
N VAL A 783 26.46 -0.84 -37.56
CA VAL A 783 25.84 -1.53 -38.70
C VAL A 783 24.39 -1.08 -38.83
N LEU A 784 24.11 -0.34 -39.91
CA LEU A 784 22.76 0.09 -40.32
C LEU A 784 22.56 -0.24 -41.79
N ALA A 785 21.32 -0.39 -42.26
CA ALA A 785 21.06 -0.60 -43.69
C ALA A 785 21.67 0.52 -44.56
N SER A 786 21.68 1.76 -44.07
CA SER A 786 22.18 2.94 -44.78
C SER A 786 23.69 2.94 -45.05
N VAL A 787 24.49 2.10 -44.38
CA VAL A 787 25.94 2.02 -44.67
C VAL A 787 26.26 1.08 -45.83
N PHE A 788 25.25 0.41 -46.39
CA PHE A 788 25.35 -0.49 -47.54
C PHE A 788 24.68 0.12 -48.77
N THR A 789 25.24 -0.10 -49.95
CA THR A 789 24.59 0.30 -51.22
C THR A 789 23.30 -0.50 -51.45
N PRO A 790 22.37 -0.04 -52.30
CA PRO A 790 21.16 -0.79 -52.62
C PRO A 790 21.42 -2.23 -53.08
N GLU A 791 22.48 -2.45 -53.87
CA GLU A 791 22.90 -3.76 -54.36
C GLU A 791 23.44 -4.65 -53.22
N GLU A 792 24.24 -4.08 -52.31
CA GLU A 792 24.72 -4.78 -51.12
C GLU A 792 23.57 -5.17 -50.19
N GLN A 793 22.60 -4.27 -50.02
CA GLN A 793 21.40 -4.54 -49.22
C GLN A 793 20.60 -5.72 -49.78
N GLU A 794 20.44 -5.83 -51.11
CA GLU A 794 19.76 -6.96 -51.73
C GLU A 794 20.53 -8.28 -51.54
N LEU A 795 21.86 -8.23 -51.71
CA LEU A 795 22.72 -9.42 -51.65
C LEU A 795 22.95 -9.95 -50.22
N TYR A 796 23.12 -9.07 -49.23
CA TYR A 796 23.58 -9.42 -47.89
C TYR A 796 22.45 -9.58 -46.87
N SER A 797 21.29 -8.98 -47.13
CA SER A 797 20.17 -9.06 -46.20
C SER A 797 19.46 -10.41 -46.25
N ARG A 798 18.87 -10.83 -45.12
CA ARG A 798 18.04 -12.04 -45.01
C ARG A 798 16.71 -11.72 -44.36
N ALA A 799 15.65 -12.39 -44.81
CA ALA A 799 14.33 -12.25 -44.21
C ALA A 799 14.32 -12.71 -42.74
N LEU A 800 13.74 -11.89 -41.88
CA LEU A 800 13.54 -12.21 -40.47
C LEU A 800 12.21 -12.95 -40.34
N LEU A 801 12.30 -14.25 -40.04
CA LEU A 801 11.14 -15.16 -39.99
C LEU A 801 10.86 -15.64 -38.56
N PRO A 802 10.22 -14.81 -37.73
CA PRO A 802 9.91 -15.18 -36.35
C PRO A 802 8.82 -16.24 -36.27
N THR A 803 9.08 -17.28 -35.49
CA THR A 803 8.17 -18.43 -35.28
C THR A 803 7.29 -18.28 -34.04
N THR A 804 7.68 -17.44 -33.09
CA THR A 804 6.93 -17.13 -31.87
C THR A 804 6.27 -15.78 -31.99
N THR A 805 5.20 -15.58 -31.23
CA THR A 805 4.56 -14.27 -31.16
C THR A 805 5.54 -13.22 -30.70
N GLU A 806 6.21 -13.43 -29.56
CA GLU A 806 7.24 -12.52 -29.03
C GLU A 806 8.34 -12.21 -30.07
N GLY A 807 8.66 -13.15 -30.96
CA GLY A 807 9.60 -12.89 -32.05
C GLY A 807 9.03 -12.00 -33.16
N LYS A 808 7.73 -12.15 -33.51
CA LYS A 808 7.05 -11.30 -34.51
C LYS A 808 7.05 -9.88 -34.03
N SER A 809 6.54 -9.80 -32.82
CA SER A 809 6.67 -8.80 -31.82
C SER A 809 8.12 -8.37 -31.49
N ARG A 810 9.23 -8.81 -32.07
CA ARG A 810 10.50 -8.05 -31.92
C ARG A 810 10.96 -7.46 -33.25
N VAL A 811 10.45 -8.04 -34.33
CA VAL A 811 10.78 -7.70 -35.69
C VAL A 811 10.04 -6.45 -36.15
N ALA A 812 8.76 -6.22 -35.80
CA ALA A 812 8.06 -5.02 -36.28
C ALA A 812 8.53 -3.73 -35.57
N ARG A 813 8.96 -3.80 -34.30
CA ARG A 813 9.61 -2.73 -33.54
C ARG A 813 10.95 -2.42 -34.17
N PHE A 814 11.75 -3.46 -34.44
CA PHE A 814 13.01 -3.31 -35.16
C PHE A 814 12.78 -2.62 -36.51
N VAL A 815 11.81 -3.04 -37.32
CA VAL A 815 11.53 -2.40 -38.62
C VAL A 815 11.03 -0.96 -38.46
N ARG A 816 10.14 -0.70 -37.48
CA ARG A 816 9.60 0.63 -37.22
C ARG A 816 10.68 1.62 -36.78
N GLU A 817 11.58 1.20 -35.90
CA GLU A 817 12.63 2.08 -35.35
C GLU A 817 13.85 2.20 -36.27
N SER A 818 14.19 1.14 -37.01
CA SER A 818 15.39 1.12 -37.87
C SER A 818 15.11 1.44 -39.34
N GLY A 819 13.84 1.39 -39.77
CA GLY A 819 13.43 1.39 -41.18
C GLY A 819 13.61 0.05 -41.89
N GLY A 820 14.16 -0.98 -41.23
CA GLY A 820 14.49 -2.26 -41.84
C GLY A 820 15.49 -2.12 -43.00
N VAL A 821 15.50 -3.09 -43.91
CA VAL A 821 16.25 -2.98 -45.17
C VAL A 821 15.26 -2.69 -46.28
N GLN A 822 15.35 -1.49 -46.88
CA GLN A 822 14.39 -1.02 -47.88
C GLN A 822 12.92 -1.11 -47.42
N GLY A 823 12.66 -0.82 -46.14
CA GLY A 823 11.31 -0.93 -45.55
C GLY A 823 10.85 -2.36 -45.24
N GLN A 824 11.69 -3.37 -45.44
CA GLN A 824 11.33 -4.78 -45.24
C GLN A 824 11.91 -5.34 -43.93
N ALA A 825 11.22 -6.33 -43.37
CA ALA A 825 11.65 -7.14 -42.22
C ALA A 825 12.82 -8.07 -42.59
N ARG A 826 13.97 -7.46 -42.88
CA ARG A 826 15.21 -8.14 -43.22
C ARG A 826 16.32 -7.62 -42.34
N GLY A 827 17.26 -8.50 -42.00
CA GLY A 827 18.44 -8.15 -41.23
C GLY A 827 19.72 -8.35 -42.03
N ILE A 828 20.80 -7.67 -41.63
CA ILE A 828 22.13 -7.78 -42.23
C ILE A 828 23.12 -8.21 -41.15
N HIS A 829 23.88 -9.27 -41.42
CA HIS A 829 24.94 -9.71 -40.51
C HIS A 829 26.09 -8.69 -40.52
N ALA A 830 26.58 -8.30 -39.35
CA ALA A 830 27.67 -7.33 -39.19
C ALA A 830 28.98 -7.69 -39.91
N ASN A 831 29.18 -8.99 -40.18
CA ASN A 831 30.32 -9.49 -40.96
C ASN A 831 30.39 -8.93 -42.39
N TRP A 832 29.29 -8.37 -42.90
CA TRP A 832 29.25 -7.77 -44.23
C TRP A 832 29.78 -6.34 -44.29
N LEU A 833 29.98 -5.65 -43.16
CA LEU A 833 30.57 -4.30 -43.14
C LEU A 833 32.09 -4.37 -43.36
N GLN A 834 32.49 -4.72 -44.58
CA GLN A 834 33.86 -5.01 -44.98
C GLN A 834 34.30 -4.14 -46.18
N PRO A 835 35.60 -3.82 -46.30
CA PRO A 835 36.70 -4.20 -45.39
C PRO A 835 36.73 -3.37 -44.09
N TYR A 836 37.67 -3.65 -43.18
CA TYR A 836 37.78 -3.02 -41.85
C TYR A 836 37.81 -1.48 -41.92
N GLU A 837 38.35 -0.90 -42.98
CA GLU A 837 38.39 0.54 -43.21
C GLU A 837 37.00 1.18 -43.23
N ARG A 838 35.95 0.45 -43.70
CA ARG A 838 34.56 0.93 -43.61
C ARG A 838 34.07 1.01 -42.17
N LEU A 839 34.47 0.07 -41.32
CA LEU A 839 34.14 0.10 -39.89
C LEU A 839 34.81 1.31 -39.21
N VAL A 840 36.08 1.57 -39.53
CA VAL A 840 36.84 2.72 -39.03
C VAL A 840 36.22 4.03 -39.50
N GLN A 841 35.88 4.14 -40.78
CA GLN A 841 35.20 5.32 -41.31
C GLN A 841 33.89 5.57 -40.59
N ARG A 842 33.07 4.52 -40.42
CA ARG A 842 31.79 4.62 -39.73
C ARG A 842 31.94 5.01 -38.26
N TRP A 843 32.97 4.52 -37.59
CA TRP A 843 33.30 4.93 -36.22
C TRP A 843 33.59 6.42 -36.14
N ARG A 844 34.44 6.95 -37.04
CA ARG A 844 34.78 8.38 -37.09
C ARG A 844 33.55 9.25 -37.33
N GLU A 845 32.71 8.91 -38.30
CA GLU A 845 31.45 9.63 -38.59
C GLU A 845 30.53 9.79 -37.37
N LEU A 846 30.60 8.88 -36.41
CA LEU A 846 29.74 8.89 -35.22
C LEU A 846 30.40 9.59 -34.01
N THR A 847 31.71 9.79 -34.04
CA THR A 847 32.50 10.16 -32.85
C THR A 847 33.33 11.44 -33.00
N GLU A 848 33.55 11.88 -34.23
CA GLU A 848 34.15 13.15 -34.65
C GLU A 848 33.05 14.08 -35.20
#